data_AF-A0A1Y2GT06-F1
#
_entry.id   AF-A0A1Y2GT06-F1
#
_cell.length_a   1.000
_cell.length_b   1.000
_cell.length_c   1.000
_cell.angle_alpha   90.00
_cell.angle_beta   90.00
_cell.angle_gamma   90.00
#
_symmetry.space_group_name_H-M   'P 1'
#
loop_
_entity.id
_entity.type
_entity.pdbx_description
1 polymer ?
#
loop_
_entity_poly.entity_id
_entity_poly.type
_entity_poly.pdbx_seq_one_letter_code
_entity_poly.pdbx_strand_id
1 'polypeptide(L)'
;MAECPGHFGHIELAKPVYLNGFLTKVKKILECVCYSCSKLKVDDNNSKFVRARRIRDPKVRLKAVWELAKTKMVCEGGDEIDGEMGNEMEIDEHGNPQPKKKSHGGCGHRQPIFRKEGLGLSVNFKANANDDSQPEGKRTLSPSDAYHILKRISDEDIEAMGLSPEFARPEWMIMTVLPIPPLAVRPSIQMDGSSTGEDDLTHKLFAIIKTNADVYRCAQDGTPAHLIQQHEQLLQYHVATYMDNDIAGQPAAAHKNGRPLKSIRARLKGKEGRLRGNLMGKRVDFSARTVITGDPNLSIDEVGVPRSIARTLTFPELVTPYNIDKLQELVRNGPTEHPGAVYVIRDDGQRIDLRWNKREVPLQLGWKVERHINDGDVVIFNRQPSLHKMSMMGHRIRVMPYSTFRLNLSVTSPYNADFDGDEMNLHVPQSVETRAEITEICMVPRQIVSPQSNKPVMGIVQDTLCGIRKFTKRDCFLTKEMVMNLVMWVPGWEGFLPTPAILKPKPLWTGKQLVSMIIPKGINCITFHSTHPDNEESDISPGDTKVIVENGELICGIICKKTVGTSGGGLIHVIMNQHGPEIAKTFFNGCQTVVNYWLLHHGFSIGIGDTVADRNTVMTITSIINNATTNVSDLIIQAQQDKLECKPGMTLRETFESNVNRALNTARDDAGKMAQQSLREDNNVKQMVISGSKGSFINVSQMTACVGQQNVEGKRIPFGFKYRTLPHFTKDDHSPESRGFVENSYLRGLTPQEFFFHAMGGREGLIDTAVKTAETGYIQRRLVKALEDVMVKYDGTVRNSLGHVVQFCYGEDGMDACHVEKQRIDTVKMSNAQFEKKFQIDLTDKAKGFKPGALDYSVIKAMEEADIESVKRGEPDMQTLLEQEFRQLEADRHLLRNYIFTEGDDSWPLPTNIKRYIWNSKQMFHVDHKRPSDLDPRHILESVKNLEKQLIVVRGTDRISVEAQDNATLLFRMLIRSTLAVRRVIEEFHLTREAFDWVVGEIGSRFAHAIVNPGEMVGTVAAQSI
;
A
#
# COMPACT_ATOMS: atom_id res chain seq x y z
N MET A 1 -42.12 -10.82 -8.04
CA MET A 1 -41.51 -9.77 -8.90
C MET A 1 -39.98 -9.83 -8.89
N ALA A 2 -39.33 -9.99 -7.72
CA ALA A 2 -37.87 -10.00 -7.61
C ALA A 2 -37.15 -11.19 -8.28
N GLU A 3 -37.81 -12.34 -8.44
CA GLU A 3 -37.20 -13.54 -9.05
C GLU A 3 -37.16 -13.49 -10.59
N CYS A 4 -38.00 -12.68 -11.23
CA CYS A 4 -38.01 -12.58 -12.69
C CYS A 4 -36.87 -11.64 -13.16
N PRO A 5 -35.90 -12.12 -13.95
CA PRO A 5 -34.79 -11.29 -14.44
C PRO A 5 -35.24 -10.25 -15.50
N GLY A 6 -36.45 -10.43 -16.06
CA GLY A 6 -36.96 -9.67 -17.19
C GLY A 6 -36.50 -10.24 -18.54
N HIS A 7 -37.34 -10.06 -19.57
CA HIS A 7 -37.11 -10.60 -20.91
C HIS A 7 -36.89 -9.48 -21.93
N PHE A 8 -35.85 -9.61 -22.75
CA PHE A 8 -35.57 -8.63 -23.80
C PHE A 8 -36.62 -8.70 -24.91
N GLY A 9 -37.03 -7.53 -25.38
CA GLY A 9 -37.79 -7.38 -26.63
C GLY A 9 -36.86 -6.99 -27.79
N HIS A 10 -37.43 -6.81 -28.97
CA HIS A 10 -36.71 -6.28 -30.13
C HIS A 10 -37.59 -5.31 -30.93
N ILE A 11 -36.95 -4.40 -31.66
CA ILE A 11 -37.57 -3.52 -32.65
C ILE A 11 -36.82 -3.72 -33.96
N GLU A 12 -37.56 -4.05 -35.01
CA GLU A 12 -37.04 -4.03 -36.39
C GLU A 12 -37.01 -2.59 -36.88
N LEU A 13 -35.82 -2.11 -37.25
CA LEU A 13 -35.65 -0.76 -37.77
C LEU A 13 -36.01 -0.74 -39.26
N ALA A 14 -36.78 0.26 -39.69
CA ALA A 14 -37.22 0.43 -41.07
C ALA A 14 -36.03 0.58 -42.04
N LYS A 15 -34.91 1.13 -41.56
CA LYS A 15 -33.63 1.25 -42.25
C LYS A 15 -32.49 0.95 -41.29
N PRO A 16 -31.35 0.41 -41.76
CA PRO A 16 -30.16 0.22 -40.93
C PRO A 16 -29.66 1.56 -40.37
N VAL A 17 -29.12 1.54 -39.15
CA VAL A 17 -28.64 2.72 -38.43
C VAL A 17 -27.20 2.50 -37.97
N TYR A 18 -26.36 3.52 -38.09
CA TYR A 18 -25.00 3.45 -37.54
C TYR A 18 -25.04 3.48 -36.01
N LEU A 19 -24.36 2.53 -35.37
CA LEU A 19 -24.14 2.61 -33.92
C LEU A 19 -22.98 3.58 -33.64
N ASN A 20 -23.27 4.72 -33.01
CA ASN A 20 -22.29 5.80 -32.81
C ASN A 20 -20.98 5.34 -32.14
N GLY A 21 -21.06 4.39 -31.20
CA GLY A 21 -19.88 3.81 -30.53
C GLY A 21 -18.93 3.08 -31.48
N PHE A 22 -19.45 2.46 -32.56
CA PHE A 22 -18.65 1.74 -33.55
C PHE A 22 -18.42 2.53 -34.83
N LEU A 23 -19.01 3.71 -35.01
CA LEU A 23 -18.90 4.51 -36.24
C LEU A 23 -17.44 4.76 -36.66
N THR A 24 -16.55 5.04 -35.70
CA THR A 24 -15.10 5.20 -35.97
C THR A 24 -14.43 3.89 -36.40
N LYS A 25 -14.89 2.75 -35.88
CA LYS A 25 -14.40 1.42 -36.22
C LYS A 25 -14.88 0.99 -37.61
N VAL A 26 -16.17 1.17 -37.89
CA VAL A 26 -16.78 0.97 -39.21
C VAL A 26 -16.04 1.78 -40.27
N LYS A 27 -15.78 3.07 -40.02
CA LYS A 27 -14.97 3.90 -40.92
C LYS A 27 -13.61 3.26 -41.22
N LYS A 28 -12.87 2.83 -40.18
CA LYS A 28 -11.54 2.21 -40.37
C LYS A 28 -11.62 0.91 -41.17
N ILE A 29 -12.65 0.08 -40.94
CA ILE A 29 -12.85 -1.18 -41.68
C ILE A 29 -13.16 -0.87 -43.15
N LEU A 30 -14.05 0.09 -43.43
CA LEU A 30 -14.36 0.54 -44.78
C LEU A 30 -13.12 1.11 -45.51
N GLU A 31 -12.19 1.73 -44.79
CA GLU A 31 -10.91 2.16 -45.35
C GLU A 31 -9.96 0.97 -45.66
N CYS A 32 -10.12 -0.17 -44.99
CA CYS A 32 -9.31 -1.37 -45.21
C CYS A 32 -9.75 -2.17 -46.43
N VAL A 33 -11.06 -2.20 -46.72
CA VAL A 33 -11.65 -3.02 -47.79
C VAL A 33 -12.02 -2.20 -49.02
N CYS A 34 -12.07 -2.84 -50.18
CA CYS A 34 -12.47 -2.21 -51.43
C CYS A 34 -13.96 -1.80 -51.38
N TYR A 35 -14.27 -0.55 -51.77
CA TYR A 35 -15.63 -0.03 -51.80
C TYR A 35 -16.59 -0.85 -52.69
N SER A 36 -16.10 -1.42 -53.81
CA SER A 36 -16.92 -2.15 -54.77
C SER A 36 -16.93 -3.67 -54.51
N CYS A 37 -15.76 -4.30 -54.41
CA CYS A 37 -15.65 -5.76 -54.26
C CYS A 37 -15.49 -6.26 -52.81
N SER A 38 -15.36 -5.36 -51.83
CA SER A 38 -15.23 -5.67 -50.39
C SER A 38 -14.03 -6.54 -49.98
N LYS A 39 -13.12 -6.83 -50.91
CA LYS A 39 -11.84 -7.51 -50.64
C LYS A 39 -10.89 -6.59 -49.86
N LEU A 40 -10.07 -7.16 -48.97
CA LEU A 40 -9.02 -6.41 -48.29
C LEU A 40 -8.04 -5.81 -49.30
N LYS A 41 -7.69 -4.53 -49.18
CA LYS A 41 -6.80 -3.84 -50.16
C LYS A 41 -5.33 -4.26 -50.06
N VAL A 42 -4.96 -4.93 -48.97
CA VAL A 42 -3.59 -5.36 -48.68
C VAL A 42 -3.53 -6.87 -48.72
N ASP A 43 -2.44 -7.38 -49.28
CA ASP A 43 -2.18 -8.78 -49.54
C ASP A 43 -0.88 -9.26 -48.92
N ASP A 44 -0.72 -10.58 -48.92
CA ASP A 44 0.50 -11.26 -48.47
C ASP A 44 1.73 -10.91 -49.33
N ASN A 45 1.56 -10.31 -50.51
CA ASN A 45 2.67 -9.77 -51.32
C ASN A 45 3.37 -8.58 -50.63
N ASN A 46 2.67 -7.85 -49.74
CA ASN A 46 3.27 -6.78 -48.97
C ASN A 46 3.94 -7.32 -47.69
N SER A 47 5.27 -7.26 -47.64
CA SER A 47 6.05 -7.71 -46.48
C SER A 47 5.65 -7.03 -45.16
N LYS A 48 5.15 -5.79 -45.20
CA LYS A 48 4.64 -5.08 -44.01
C LYS A 48 3.30 -5.64 -43.54
N PHE A 49 2.45 -6.12 -44.46
CA PHE A 49 1.18 -6.76 -44.11
C PHE A 49 1.40 -8.12 -43.47
N VAL A 50 2.33 -8.93 -43.98
CA VAL A 50 2.71 -10.20 -43.35
C VAL A 50 3.20 -9.98 -41.91
N ARG A 51 3.97 -8.92 -41.66
CA ARG A 51 4.38 -8.52 -40.30
C ARG A 51 3.18 -8.09 -39.45
N ALA A 52 2.25 -7.31 -40.00
CA ALA A 52 1.04 -6.89 -39.30
C ALA A 52 0.14 -8.09 -38.91
N ARG A 53 0.01 -9.08 -39.79
CA ARG A 53 -0.78 -10.31 -39.56
C ARG A 53 -0.21 -11.18 -38.43
N ARG A 54 1.11 -11.15 -38.20
CA ARG A 54 1.79 -11.86 -37.09
C ARG A 54 1.55 -11.24 -35.71
N ILE A 55 0.99 -10.02 -35.64
CA ILE A 55 0.70 -9.35 -34.36
C ILE A 55 -0.41 -10.12 -33.64
N ARG A 56 -0.10 -10.62 -32.44
CA ARG A 56 -1.04 -11.41 -31.62
C ARG A 56 -2.23 -10.58 -31.14
N ASP A 57 -2.00 -9.36 -30.65
CA ASP A 57 -3.07 -8.46 -30.19
C ASP A 57 -3.96 -8.04 -31.38
N PRO A 58 -5.25 -8.46 -31.42
CA PRO A 58 -6.15 -8.14 -32.52
C PRO A 58 -6.38 -6.64 -32.72
N LYS A 59 -6.33 -5.84 -31.64
CA LYS A 59 -6.55 -4.39 -31.70
C LYS A 59 -5.38 -3.67 -32.37
N VAL A 60 -4.16 -4.06 -32.00
CA VAL A 60 -2.92 -3.52 -32.60
C VAL A 60 -2.78 -4.00 -34.04
N ARG A 61 -3.12 -5.27 -34.31
CA ARG A 61 -3.17 -5.84 -35.66
C ARG A 61 -4.09 -5.05 -36.58
N LEU A 62 -5.34 -4.78 -36.19
CA LEU A 62 -6.23 -3.97 -37.01
C LEU A 62 -5.67 -2.57 -37.29
N LYS A 63 -5.05 -1.93 -36.29
CA LYS A 63 -4.45 -0.61 -36.47
C LYS A 63 -3.32 -0.65 -37.51
N ALA A 64 -2.46 -1.66 -37.45
CA ALA A 64 -1.36 -1.83 -38.40
C ALA A 64 -1.87 -2.14 -39.82
N VAL A 65 -2.85 -3.03 -39.95
CA VAL A 65 -3.49 -3.34 -41.24
C VAL A 65 -4.17 -2.10 -41.83
N TRP A 66 -4.90 -1.35 -41.01
CA TRP A 66 -5.54 -0.10 -41.42
C TRP A 66 -4.56 0.98 -41.88
N GLU A 67 -3.42 1.14 -41.19
CA GLU A 67 -2.40 2.11 -41.58
C GLU A 67 -1.78 1.81 -42.96
N LEU A 68 -1.71 0.53 -43.34
CA LEU A 68 -1.26 0.09 -44.66
C LEU A 68 -2.37 0.20 -45.72
N ALA A 69 -3.59 -0.18 -45.37
CA ALA A 69 -4.69 -0.23 -46.32
C ALA A 69 -5.24 1.16 -46.67
N LYS A 70 -5.22 2.13 -45.73
CA LYS A 70 -5.70 3.50 -45.97
C LYS A 70 -4.92 4.25 -47.05
N THR A 71 -3.66 3.89 -47.29
CA THR A 71 -2.81 4.53 -48.31
C THR A 71 -3.06 3.99 -49.71
N LYS A 72 -3.62 2.78 -49.83
CA LYS A 72 -3.97 2.18 -51.11
C LYS A 72 -5.30 2.77 -51.62
N MET A 73 -5.19 3.59 -52.67
CA MET A 73 -6.33 4.30 -53.28
C MET A 73 -6.88 3.63 -54.54
N VAL A 74 -6.27 2.51 -54.95
CA VAL A 74 -6.70 1.69 -56.10
C VAL A 74 -6.74 0.24 -55.66
N CYS A 75 -7.75 -0.52 -56.09
CA CYS A 75 -7.86 -1.95 -55.84
C CYS A 75 -7.04 -2.71 -56.90
N GLU A 76 -5.82 -3.13 -56.54
CA GLU A 76 -4.88 -3.81 -57.45
C GLU A 76 -5.44 -5.15 -57.97
N GLY A 77 -5.30 -5.45 -59.27
CA GLY A 77 -5.74 -6.71 -59.88
C GLY A 77 -6.85 -6.61 -60.95
N GLY A 78 -7.21 -5.40 -61.40
CA GLY A 78 -8.23 -5.21 -62.44
C GLY A 78 -7.77 -5.57 -63.87
N ASP A 79 -6.47 -5.64 -64.14
CA ASP A 79 -5.91 -5.78 -65.50
C ASP A 79 -5.94 -7.22 -66.05
N GLU A 80 -6.39 -8.20 -65.26
CA GLU A 80 -6.38 -9.64 -65.63
C GLU A 80 -7.79 -10.23 -65.87
N ILE A 81 -8.86 -9.41 -65.87
CA ILE A 81 -10.21 -9.91 -66.21
C ILE A 81 -10.29 -10.29 -67.72
N ASP A 82 -9.41 -9.71 -68.55
CA ASP A 82 -9.33 -9.95 -70.00
C ASP A 82 -8.24 -10.96 -70.42
N GLY A 83 -7.57 -11.63 -69.46
CA GLY A 83 -6.53 -12.64 -69.73
C GLY A 83 -6.95 -14.05 -69.32
N GLU A 84 -6.98 -14.99 -70.27
CA GLU A 84 -7.28 -16.41 -70.02
C GLU A 84 -6.44 -16.99 -68.86
N MET A 85 -7.07 -17.81 -68.00
CA MET A 85 -6.42 -18.57 -66.94
C MET A 85 -5.45 -19.62 -67.53
N GLY A 86 -4.22 -19.20 -67.85
CA GLY A 86 -3.10 -20.08 -68.13
C GLY A 86 -2.30 -20.39 -66.86
N ASN A 87 -2.23 -21.66 -66.47
CA ASN A 87 -1.22 -22.17 -65.54
C ASN A 87 0.16 -22.12 -66.22
N GLU A 88 0.85 -20.99 -66.17
CA GLU A 88 2.25 -20.89 -66.58
C GLU A 88 3.16 -20.65 -65.37
N MET A 89 4.18 -21.51 -65.23
CA MET A 89 5.24 -21.39 -64.22
C MET A 89 6.28 -20.36 -64.69
N GLU A 90 6.70 -19.43 -63.83
CA GLU A 90 7.83 -18.54 -64.12
C GLU A 90 9.15 -19.25 -63.75
N ILE A 91 10.13 -19.16 -64.64
CA ILE A 91 11.48 -19.70 -64.49
C ILE A 91 12.41 -18.55 -64.09
N ASP A 92 13.17 -18.70 -63.00
CA ASP A 92 14.17 -17.70 -62.58
C ASP A 92 15.40 -17.67 -63.52
N GLU A 93 16.31 -16.68 -63.36
CA GLU A 93 17.58 -16.61 -64.12
C GLU A 93 18.50 -17.84 -63.93
N HIS A 94 18.10 -18.82 -63.09
CA HIS A 94 18.81 -20.05 -62.77
C HIS A 94 18.03 -21.33 -63.14
N GLY A 95 16.92 -21.23 -63.87
CA GLY A 95 16.19 -22.40 -64.38
C GLY A 95 15.24 -23.08 -63.38
N ASN A 96 14.99 -22.49 -62.21
CA ASN A 96 14.10 -23.10 -61.21
C ASN A 96 12.65 -22.62 -61.37
N PRO A 97 11.65 -23.52 -61.34
CA PRO A 97 10.24 -23.14 -61.39
C PRO A 97 9.78 -22.52 -60.06
N GLN A 98 9.34 -21.27 -60.09
CA GLN A 98 8.67 -20.62 -58.97
C GLN A 98 7.15 -20.48 -59.22
N PRO A 99 6.31 -20.63 -58.17
CA PRO A 99 4.90 -20.33 -58.30
C PRO A 99 4.72 -18.83 -58.57
N LYS A 100 4.05 -18.48 -59.68
CA LYS A 100 3.69 -17.11 -60.03
C LYS A 100 3.01 -16.45 -58.81
N LYS A 101 3.48 -15.27 -58.39
CA LYS A 101 2.90 -14.56 -57.24
C LYS A 101 1.39 -14.44 -57.45
N LYS A 102 0.58 -14.97 -56.52
CA LYS A 102 -0.88 -14.85 -56.60
C LYS A 102 -1.23 -13.36 -56.74
N SER A 103 -1.82 -13.01 -57.89
CA SER A 103 -2.36 -11.68 -58.15
C SER A 103 -3.38 -11.31 -57.08
N HIS A 104 -3.39 -10.04 -56.66
CA HIS A 104 -4.25 -9.54 -55.58
C HIS A 104 -5.74 -9.75 -55.87
N GLY A 105 -6.14 -9.98 -57.14
CA GLY A 105 -7.50 -10.32 -57.55
C GLY A 105 -8.55 -9.28 -57.15
N GLY A 106 -8.17 -8.01 -57.19
CA GLY A 106 -9.04 -6.86 -56.96
C GLY A 106 -9.76 -6.39 -58.22
N CYS A 107 -10.75 -5.49 -58.08
CA CYS A 107 -11.64 -5.10 -59.18
C CYS A 107 -11.21 -3.84 -59.95
N GLY A 108 -9.97 -3.36 -59.79
CA GLY A 108 -9.44 -2.16 -60.48
C GLY A 108 -10.03 -0.81 -60.04
N HIS A 109 -11.11 -0.80 -59.25
CA HIS A 109 -11.83 0.43 -58.90
C HIS A 109 -11.05 1.32 -57.92
N ARG A 110 -11.17 2.63 -58.15
CA ARG A 110 -10.65 3.66 -57.24
C ARG A 110 -11.40 3.67 -55.91
N GLN A 111 -10.66 3.96 -54.87
CA GLN A 111 -11.17 3.97 -53.50
C GLN A 111 -11.51 5.39 -53.07
N PRO A 112 -12.68 5.62 -52.47
CA PRO A 112 -13.02 6.92 -51.92
C PRO A 112 -12.27 7.19 -50.62
N ILE A 113 -12.12 8.48 -50.30
CA ILE A 113 -11.68 8.94 -48.99
C ILE A 113 -12.90 9.06 -48.08
N PHE A 114 -12.92 8.32 -46.97
CA PHE A 114 -14.01 8.36 -46.00
C PHE A 114 -13.80 9.48 -44.98
N ARG A 115 -14.80 10.34 -44.79
CA ARG A 115 -14.84 11.38 -43.75
C ARG A 115 -16.03 11.15 -42.83
N LYS A 116 -15.87 11.45 -41.55
CA LYS A 116 -16.95 11.39 -40.55
C LYS A 116 -17.57 12.78 -40.45
N GLU A 117 -18.88 12.86 -40.62
CA GLU A 117 -19.64 14.11 -40.53
C GLU A 117 -20.83 13.91 -39.58
N GLY A 118 -20.73 14.45 -38.36
CA GLY A 118 -21.71 14.23 -37.31
C GLY A 118 -21.94 12.74 -37.03
N LEU A 119 -23.16 12.27 -37.31
CA LEU A 119 -23.62 10.90 -37.13
C LEU A 119 -23.53 10.03 -38.40
N GLY A 120 -23.02 10.57 -39.51
CA GLY A 120 -22.88 9.87 -40.79
C GLY A 120 -21.45 9.79 -41.31
N LEU A 121 -21.29 9.11 -42.44
CA LEU A 121 -20.04 9.03 -43.20
C LEU A 121 -20.24 9.67 -44.58
N SER A 122 -19.25 10.41 -45.05
CA SER A 122 -19.17 10.92 -46.42
C SER A 122 -18.00 10.27 -47.16
N VAL A 123 -18.18 10.02 -48.44
CA VAL A 123 -17.18 9.49 -49.37
C VAL A 123 -16.82 10.57 -50.39
N ASN A 124 -15.53 10.75 -50.63
CA ASN A 124 -15.03 11.69 -51.62
C ASN A 124 -14.07 11.00 -52.60
N PHE A 125 -14.37 11.06 -53.88
CA PHE A 125 -13.50 10.55 -54.94
C PHE A 125 -12.60 11.68 -55.46
N LYS A 126 -11.28 11.46 -55.51
CA LYS A 126 -10.32 12.44 -56.06
C LYS A 126 -10.22 12.28 -57.58
N ALA A 127 -10.35 13.39 -58.31
CA ALA A 127 -10.22 13.44 -59.76
C ALA A 127 -8.80 13.08 -60.26
N ASN A 128 -8.72 12.48 -61.44
CA ASN A 128 -7.53 12.49 -62.29
C ASN A 128 -7.75 13.50 -63.41
N ALA A 129 -6.70 14.22 -63.82
CA ALA A 129 -6.79 15.25 -64.85
C ALA A 129 -7.15 14.74 -66.28
N ASN A 130 -7.37 13.43 -66.49
CA ASN A 130 -7.48 12.81 -67.81
C ASN A 130 -8.69 11.85 -67.98
N ASP A 131 -9.72 11.87 -67.12
CA ASP A 131 -10.84 10.94 -67.23
C ASP A 131 -12.18 11.57 -66.81
N ASP A 132 -12.98 12.01 -67.80
CA ASP A 132 -14.28 12.69 -67.64
C ASP A 132 -15.45 11.74 -67.29
N SER A 133 -15.18 10.45 -67.07
CA SER A 133 -16.21 9.40 -67.01
C SER A 133 -16.68 9.00 -65.61
N GLN A 134 -16.18 9.62 -64.52
CA GLN A 134 -16.59 9.31 -63.14
C GLN A 134 -17.25 10.49 -62.42
N PRO A 135 -18.35 10.25 -61.67
CA PRO A 135 -19.07 11.33 -60.99
C PRO A 135 -18.19 11.96 -59.91
N GLU A 136 -17.74 13.18 -60.19
CA GLU A 136 -17.02 14.02 -59.26
C GLU A 136 -17.96 14.48 -58.14
N GLY A 137 -17.58 14.24 -56.89
CA GLY A 137 -18.30 14.84 -55.78
C GLY A 137 -18.21 14.12 -54.45
N LYS A 138 -18.50 14.90 -53.41
CA LYS A 138 -18.73 14.43 -52.05
C LYS A 138 -20.12 13.80 -51.96
N ARG A 139 -20.20 12.52 -51.65
CA ARG A 139 -21.47 11.78 -51.46
C ARG A 139 -21.61 11.29 -50.02
N THR A 140 -22.80 11.33 -49.45
CA THR A 140 -23.08 10.73 -48.13
C THR A 140 -23.25 9.22 -48.29
N LEU A 141 -22.55 8.44 -47.47
CA LEU A 141 -22.66 6.98 -47.45
C LEU A 141 -23.81 6.55 -46.54
N SER A 142 -24.85 5.97 -47.14
CA SER A 142 -25.99 5.46 -46.38
C SER A 142 -25.58 4.26 -45.50
N PRO A 143 -26.20 4.07 -44.32
CA PRO A 143 -25.92 2.89 -43.49
C PRO A 143 -26.22 1.56 -44.19
N SER A 144 -27.20 1.53 -45.10
CA SER A 144 -27.50 0.37 -45.92
C SER A 144 -26.36 0.02 -46.87
N ASP A 145 -25.77 1.01 -47.55
CA ASP A 145 -24.64 0.77 -48.46
C ASP A 145 -23.44 0.24 -47.68
N ALA A 146 -23.15 0.83 -46.52
CA ALA A 146 -22.09 0.34 -45.64
C ALA A 146 -22.36 -1.10 -45.16
N TYR A 147 -23.60 -1.44 -44.81
CA TYR A 147 -23.97 -2.80 -44.41
C TYR A 147 -23.72 -3.83 -45.53
N HIS A 148 -24.07 -3.50 -46.77
CA HIS A 148 -23.84 -4.38 -47.91
C HIS A 148 -22.35 -4.59 -48.20
N ILE A 149 -21.52 -3.55 -48.05
CA ILE A 149 -20.06 -3.68 -48.20
C ILE A 149 -19.50 -4.58 -47.11
N LEU A 150 -19.85 -4.32 -45.84
CA LEU A 150 -19.34 -5.07 -44.71
C LEU A 150 -19.75 -6.55 -44.74
N LYS A 151 -20.97 -6.86 -45.21
CA LYS A 151 -21.47 -8.22 -45.33
C LYS A 151 -20.76 -9.06 -46.39
N ARG A 152 -20.20 -8.42 -47.43
CA ARG A 152 -19.47 -9.10 -48.52
C ARG A 152 -18.02 -9.45 -48.16
N ILE A 153 -17.51 -9.00 -47.02
CA ILE A 153 -16.15 -9.30 -46.57
C ILE A 153 -16.04 -10.80 -46.26
N SER A 154 -14.97 -11.43 -46.74
CA SER A 154 -14.69 -12.85 -46.47
C SER A 154 -14.27 -13.09 -45.02
N ASP A 155 -14.54 -14.28 -44.48
CA ASP A 155 -14.13 -14.61 -43.11
C ASP A 155 -12.60 -14.61 -42.94
N GLU A 156 -11.85 -14.99 -43.98
CA GLU A 156 -10.38 -14.91 -44.02
C GLU A 156 -9.88 -13.47 -43.88
N ASP A 157 -10.51 -12.52 -44.58
CA ASP A 157 -10.16 -11.09 -44.49
C ASP A 157 -10.52 -10.51 -43.10
N ILE A 158 -11.62 -10.97 -42.51
CA ILE A 158 -12.04 -10.60 -41.15
C ILE A 158 -10.96 -11.02 -40.14
N GLU A 159 -10.48 -12.26 -40.23
CA GLU A 159 -9.41 -12.76 -39.37
C GLU A 159 -8.07 -12.06 -39.62
N ALA A 160 -7.73 -11.80 -40.89
CA ALA A 160 -6.50 -11.10 -41.27
C ALA A 160 -6.46 -9.68 -40.69
N MET A 161 -7.61 -8.99 -40.67
CA MET A 161 -7.77 -7.68 -40.03
C MET A 161 -7.69 -7.73 -38.49
N GLY A 162 -7.83 -8.91 -37.87
CA GLY A 162 -7.88 -9.07 -36.42
C GLY A 162 -9.27 -8.87 -35.83
N LEU A 163 -10.31 -9.26 -36.57
CA LEU A 163 -11.68 -9.40 -36.08
C LEU A 163 -12.04 -10.89 -35.96
N SER A 164 -13.15 -11.21 -35.29
CA SER A 164 -13.63 -12.59 -35.12
C SER A 164 -14.86 -12.81 -35.99
N PRO A 165 -14.86 -13.84 -36.87
CA PRO A 165 -16.02 -14.15 -37.70
C PRO A 165 -17.19 -14.72 -36.89
N GLU A 166 -16.92 -15.29 -35.70
CA GLU A 166 -17.93 -15.88 -34.84
C GLU A 166 -18.59 -14.85 -33.90
N PHE A 167 -17.79 -14.00 -33.25
CA PHE A 167 -18.29 -13.12 -32.18
C PHE A 167 -18.42 -11.64 -32.57
N ALA A 168 -17.76 -11.20 -33.65
CA ALA A 168 -17.63 -9.77 -33.95
C ALA A 168 -17.55 -9.50 -35.46
N ARG A 169 -18.53 -9.98 -36.23
CA ARG A 169 -18.62 -9.70 -37.67
C ARG A 169 -18.79 -8.19 -37.94
N PRO A 170 -18.11 -7.62 -38.94
CA PRO A 170 -18.15 -6.17 -39.21
C PRO A 170 -19.55 -5.60 -39.43
N GLU A 171 -20.43 -6.32 -40.11
CA GLU A 171 -21.79 -5.90 -40.42
C GLU A 171 -22.68 -5.75 -39.18
N TRP A 172 -22.39 -6.45 -38.07
CA TRP A 172 -23.13 -6.31 -36.81
C TRP A 172 -22.89 -4.97 -36.12
N MET A 173 -21.88 -4.20 -36.55
CA MET A 173 -21.66 -2.84 -36.08
C MET A 173 -22.71 -1.85 -36.62
N ILE A 174 -23.50 -2.26 -37.63
CA ILE A 174 -24.64 -1.51 -38.15
C ILE A 174 -25.91 -2.17 -37.62
N MET A 175 -26.76 -1.37 -36.99
CA MET A 175 -27.93 -1.84 -36.27
C MET A 175 -29.12 -1.96 -37.23
N THR A 176 -29.61 -3.19 -37.41
CA THR A 176 -30.85 -3.49 -38.14
C THR A 176 -31.99 -3.81 -37.17
N VAL A 177 -31.67 -4.50 -36.07
CA VAL A 177 -32.60 -4.84 -34.99
C VAL A 177 -32.08 -4.24 -33.69
N LEU A 178 -32.90 -3.41 -33.04
CA LEU A 178 -32.58 -2.77 -31.77
C LEU A 178 -33.17 -3.61 -30.62
N PRO A 179 -32.36 -4.15 -29.69
CA PRO A 179 -32.87 -4.85 -28.52
C PRO A 179 -33.50 -3.86 -27.52
N ILE A 180 -34.70 -4.19 -27.03
CA ILE A 180 -35.39 -3.43 -25.99
C ILE A 180 -35.09 -4.04 -24.62
N PRO A 181 -34.50 -3.30 -23.68
CA PRO A 181 -34.27 -3.80 -22.34
C PRO A 181 -35.58 -4.01 -21.57
N PRO A 182 -35.67 -5.01 -20.68
CA PRO A 182 -36.86 -5.26 -19.87
C PRO A 182 -37.11 -4.16 -18.83
N LEU A 183 -38.30 -4.17 -18.23
CA LEU A 183 -38.70 -3.24 -17.15
C LEU A 183 -37.74 -3.25 -15.94
N ALA A 184 -37.05 -4.36 -15.69
CA ALA A 184 -36.02 -4.45 -14.65
C ALA A 184 -34.85 -3.45 -14.86
N VAL A 185 -34.55 -3.08 -16.11
CA VAL A 185 -33.51 -2.10 -16.46
C VAL A 185 -34.06 -0.67 -16.54
N ARG A 186 -35.35 -0.53 -16.86
CA ARG A 186 -36.08 0.74 -17.05
C ARG A 186 -37.36 0.74 -16.19
N PRO A 187 -37.23 0.85 -14.87
CA PRO A 187 -38.36 0.73 -13.95
C PRO A 187 -39.34 1.88 -14.12
N SER A 188 -40.64 1.57 -14.04
CA SER A 188 -41.70 2.58 -13.92
C SER A 188 -41.94 2.87 -12.45
N ILE A 189 -42.08 4.16 -12.10
CA ILE A 189 -42.34 4.62 -10.73
C ILE A 189 -43.81 5.04 -10.67
N GLN A 190 -44.59 4.38 -9.82
CA GLN A 190 -45.93 4.88 -9.49
C GLN A 190 -45.78 6.07 -8.53
N MET A 191 -46.35 7.22 -8.89
CA MET A 191 -46.55 8.31 -7.95
C MET A 191 -47.91 8.13 -7.27
N ASP A 192 -48.07 8.62 -6.03
CA ASP A 192 -49.33 8.51 -5.27
C ASP A 192 -50.51 9.02 -6.11
N GLY A 193 -51.37 8.10 -6.57
CA GLY A 193 -52.47 8.35 -7.52
C GLY A 193 -52.46 7.39 -8.73
N SER A 194 -53.11 7.80 -9.82
CA SER A 194 -53.20 7.04 -11.09
C SER A 194 -52.14 7.42 -12.13
N SER A 195 -51.21 8.32 -11.79
CA SER A 195 -50.14 8.77 -12.70
C SER A 195 -48.86 7.96 -12.53
N THR A 196 -48.30 7.48 -13.64
CA THR A 196 -47.02 6.78 -13.66
C THR A 196 -45.91 7.68 -14.20
N GLY A 197 -44.74 7.64 -13.55
CA GLY A 197 -43.51 8.23 -14.02
C GLY A 197 -42.65 7.17 -14.70
N GLU A 198 -42.49 7.27 -16.02
CA GLU A 198 -41.69 6.33 -16.79
C GLU A 198 -40.19 6.71 -16.78
N ASP A 199 -39.33 5.72 -16.94
CA ASP A 199 -37.88 5.91 -17.03
C ASP A 199 -37.46 6.69 -18.30
N ASP A 200 -36.37 7.45 -18.21
CA ASP A 200 -35.78 8.20 -19.33
C ASP A 200 -35.55 7.35 -20.59
N LEU A 201 -35.16 6.07 -20.44
CA LEU A 201 -34.98 5.15 -21.56
C LEU A 201 -36.31 4.81 -22.23
N THR A 202 -37.39 4.66 -21.47
CA THR A 202 -38.74 4.39 -22.01
C THR A 202 -39.20 5.58 -22.86
N HIS A 203 -39.03 6.81 -22.38
CA HIS A 203 -39.35 8.01 -23.15
C HIS A 203 -38.58 8.08 -24.47
N LYS A 204 -37.31 7.67 -24.46
CA LYS A 204 -36.50 7.67 -25.68
C LYS A 204 -36.86 6.54 -26.64
N LEU A 205 -37.17 5.35 -26.12
CA LEU A 205 -37.66 4.22 -26.92
C LEU A 205 -38.98 4.55 -27.61
N PHE A 206 -39.89 5.25 -26.93
CA PHE A 206 -41.12 5.73 -27.53
C PHE A 206 -40.86 6.65 -28.73
N ALA A 207 -39.91 7.60 -28.60
CA ALA A 207 -39.50 8.45 -29.72
C ALA A 207 -38.90 7.64 -30.88
N ILE A 208 -38.07 6.62 -30.59
CA ILE A 208 -37.51 5.73 -31.62
C ILE A 208 -38.62 4.99 -32.36
N ILE A 209 -39.58 4.37 -31.66
CA ILE A 209 -40.68 3.61 -32.27
C ILE A 209 -41.52 4.53 -33.16
N LYS A 210 -41.86 5.73 -32.68
CA LYS A 210 -42.64 6.71 -33.44
C LYS A 210 -41.93 7.09 -34.75
N THR A 211 -40.67 7.51 -34.68
CA THR A 211 -39.90 7.89 -35.87
C THR A 211 -39.67 6.70 -36.81
N ASN A 212 -39.50 5.49 -36.28
CA ASN A 212 -39.35 4.28 -37.09
C ASN A 212 -40.62 3.97 -37.89
N ALA A 213 -41.80 4.10 -37.27
CA ALA A 213 -43.08 3.96 -37.97
C ALA A 213 -43.30 5.06 -39.03
N ASP A 214 -42.85 6.28 -38.76
CA ASP A 214 -42.89 7.38 -39.74
C ASP A 214 -42.03 7.08 -40.97
N VAL A 215 -40.78 6.60 -40.78
CA VAL A 215 -39.90 6.17 -41.89
C VAL A 215 -40.54 5.05 -42.71
N TYR A 216 -41.15 4.07 -42.03
CA TYR A 216 -41.82 2.95 -42.71
C TYR A 216 -43.01 3.41 -43.57
N ARG A 217 -43.85 4.30 -43.04
CA ARG A 217 -44.97 4.90 -43.79
C ARG A 217 -44.50 5.72 -45.00
N CYS A 218 -43.53 6.61 -44.80
CA CYS A 218 -42.99 7.42 -45.91
C CYS A 218 -42.38 6.57 -47.03
N ALA A 219 -41.78 5.43 -46.69
CA ALA A 219 -41.23 4.48 -47.65
C ALA A 219 -42.33 3.73 -48.44
N GLN A 220 -43.49 3.45 -47.83
CA GLN A 220 -44.63 2.80 -48.49
C GLN A 220 -45.45 3.77 -49.36
N ASP A 221 -45.65 5.00 -48.88
CA ASP A 221 -46.52 6.01 -49.52
C ASP A 221 -45.88 6.69 -50.75
N GLY A 222 -44.68 6.25 -51.19
CA GLY A 222 -44.00 6.83 -52.36
C GLY A 222 -43.50 8.26 -52.14
N THR A 223 -43.18 8.62 -50.90
CA THR A 223 -42.73 9.99 -50.54
C THR A 223 -41.39 10.34 -51.21
N PRO A 224 -41.14 11.61 -51.58
CA PRO A 224 -39.84 12.04 -52.13
C PRO A 224 -38.63 11.64 -51.26
N ALA A 225 -37.57 11.16 -51.90
CA ALA A 225 -36.38 10.60 -51.25
C ALA A 225 -35.70 11.54 -50.23
N HIS A 226 -35.74 12.86 -50.47
CA HIS A 226 -35.18 13.86 -49.55
C HIS A 226 -35.89 13.87 -48.18
N LEU A 227 -37.21 13.69 -48.14
CA LEU A 227 -37.97 13.64 -46.88
C LEU A 227 -37.72 12.35 -46.12
N ILE A 228 -37.60 11.22 -46.83
CA ILE A 228 -37.21 9.93 -46.23
C ILE A 228 -35.84 10.08 -45.57
N GLN A 229 -34.88 10.71 -46.26
CA GLN A 229 -33.53 10.94 -45.71
C GLN A 229 -33.55 11.82 -44.43
N GLN A 230 -34.44 12.79 -44.33
CA GLN A 230 -34.60 13.60 -43.10
C GLN A 230 -35.13 12.76 -41.93
N HIS A 231 -36.15 11.91 -42.17
CA HIS A 231 -36.66 11.00 -41.15
C HIS A 231 -35.64 9.92 -40.76
N GLU A 232 -34.84 9.43 -41.71
CA GLU A 232 -33.72 8.52 -41.45
C GLU A 232 -32.65 9.18 -40.55
N GLN A 233 -32.30 10.44 -40.81
CA GLN A 233 -31.37 11.20 -39.96
C GLN A 233 -31.92 11.41 -38.54
N LEU A 234 -33.23 11.63 -38.40
CA LEU A 234 -33.88 11.75 -37.10
C LEU A 234 -33.89 10.43 -36.34
N LEU A 235 -34.16 9.31 -37.02
CA LEU A 235 -34.08 7.97 -36.44
C LEU A 235 -32.65 7.68 -35.97
N GLN A 236 -31.66 7.99 -36.80
CA GLN A 236 -30.23 7.89 -36.48
C GLN A 236 -29.86 8.73 -35.24
N TYR A 237 -30.39 9.94 -35.12
CA TYR A 237 -30.20 10.80 -33.95
C TYR A 237 -30.82 10.20 -32.69
N HIS A 238 -32.05 9.67 -32.76
CA HIS A 238 -32.71 9.08 -31.61
C HIS A 238 -32.04 7.79 -31.12
N VAL A 239 -31.64 6.90 -32.01
CA VAL A 239 -30.88 5.68 -31.66
C VAL A 239 -29.49 6.05 -31.10
N ALA A 240 -28.81 7.04 -31.68
CA ALA A 240 -27.51 7.50 -31.18
C ALA A 240 -27.62 8.07 -29.76
N THR A 241 -28.55 8.99 -29.52
CA THR A 241 -28.76 9.65 -28.21
C THR A 241 -29.34 8.73 -27.13
N TYR A 242 -30.01 7.63 -27.52
CA TYR A 242 -30.42 6.57 -26.60
C TYR A 242 -29.21 5.84 -25.99
N MET A 243 -28.21 5.52 -26.82
CA MET A 243 -26.98 4.86 -26.38
C MET A 243 -26.02 5.84 -25.68
N ASP A 244 -25.84 7.02 -26.27
CA ASP A 244 -24.91 8.06 -25.81
C ASP A 244 -25.46 9.45 -26.09
N ASN A 245 -25.80 10.20 -25.05
CA ASN A 245 -26.37 11.54 -25.19
C ASN A 245 -25.30 12.65 -25.24
N ASP A 246 -24.06 12.34 -24.83
CA ASP A 246 -22.96 13.32 -24.73
C ASP A 246 -22.11 13.31 -26.02
N ILE A 247 -22.76 13.44 -27.18
CA ILE A 247 -22.10 13.42 -28.49
C ILE A 247 -21.60 14.82 -28.85
N ALA A 248 -20.31 14.95 -29.11
CA ALA A 248 -19.72 16.23 -29.51
C ALA A 248 -20.32 16.76 -30.82
N GLY A 249 -20.76 18.03 -30.82
CA GLY A 249 -21.31 18.70 -31.99
C GLY A 249 -22.75 18.32 -32.35
N GLN A 250 -23.47 17.61 -31.48
CA GLN A 250 -24.90 17.30 -31.62
C GLN A 250 -25.69 17.84 -30.43
N PRO A 251 -26.95 18.29 -30.62
CA PRO A 251 -27.78 18.77 -29.52
C PRO A 251 -28.15 17.61 -28.59
N ALA A 252 -27.98 17.79 -27.28
CA ALA A 252 -28.36 16.79 -26.30
C ALA A 252 -29.88 16.61 -26.26
N ALA A 253 -30.33 15.35 -26.22
CA ALA A 253 -31.74 15.04 -26.05
C ALA A 253 -32.14 15.35 -24.61
N ALA A 254 -33.14 16.22 -24.43
CA ALA A 254 -33.61 16.67 -23.14
C ALA A 254 -35.12 16.42 -22.97
N HIS A 255 -35.54 16.36 -21.71
CA HIS A 255 -36.95 16.45 -21.32
C HIS A 255 -37.53 17.82 -21.66
N LYS A 256 -38.86 17.94 -21.60
CA LYS A 256 -39.56 19.23 -21.80
C LYS A 256 -39.09 20.36 -20.87
N ASN A 257 -38.51 20.01 -19.71
CA ASN A 257 -37.96 20.93 -18.73
C ASN A 257 -36.48 21.30 -18.97
N GLY A 258 -35.87 20.87 -20.08
CA GLY A 258 -34.47 21.14 -20.42
C GLY A 258 -33.44 20.23 -19.75
N ARG A 259 -33.85 19.31 -18.87
CA ARG A 259 -32.94 18.32 -18.27
C ARG A 259 -32.52 17.27 -19.31
N PRO A 260 -31.22 17.01 -19.51
CA PRO A 260 -30.76 15.98 -20.44
C PRO A 260 -31.20 14.57 -19.98
N LEU A 261 -31.61 13.74 -20.94
CA LEU A 261 -31.98 12.34 -20.69
C LEU A 261 -30.76 11.50 -20.33
N LYS A 262 -30.91 10.60 -19.35
CA LYS A 262 -29.84 9.65 -19.00
C LYS A 262 -29.79 8.47 -19.97
N SER A 263 -28.87 8.55 -20.93
CA SER A 263 -28.52 7.45 -21.85
C SER A 263 -27.90 6.24 -21.13
N ILE A 264 -27.81 5.11 -21.84
CA ILE A 264 -27.20 3.86 -21.31
C ILE A 264 -25.73 4.11 -20.92
N ARG A 265 -24.94 4.77 -21.76
CA ARG A 265 -23.53 5.07 -21.46
C ARG A 265 -23.37 5.91 -20.21
N ALA A 266 -24.23 6.91 -20.01
CA ALA A 266 -24.20 7.78 -18.84
C ALA A 266 -24.52 7.02 -17.54
N ARG A 267 -25.34 5.96 -17.59
CA ARG A 267 -25.61 5.10 -16.42
C ARG A 267 -24.42 4.23 -16.03
N LEU A 268 -23.54 3.89 -16.98
CA LEU A 268 -22.38 3.03 -16.73
C LEU A 268 -21.14 3.83 -16.29
N LYS A 269 -20.90 4.99 -16.90
CA LYS A 269 -19.73 5.84 -16.68
C LYS A 269 -19.87 6.69 -15.40
N GLY A 270 -18.73 7.06 -14.81
CA GLY A 270 -18.66 8.06 -13.75
C GLY A 270 -18.44 7.48 -12.35
N LYS A 271 -18.43 8.34 -11.33
CA LYS A 271 -18.27 7.93 -9.92
C LYS A 271 -19.54 7.26 -9.39
N GLU A 272 -20.69 7.80 -9.74
CA GLU A 272 -22.02 7.27 -9.39
C GLU A 272 -22.58 6.31 -10.45
N GLY A 273 -21.84 6.07 -11.53
CA GLY A 273 -22.22 5.09 -12.55
C GLY A 273 -22.16 3.67 -12.01
N ARG A 274 -22.92 2.74 -12.61
CA ARG A 274 -23.08 1.36 -12.12
C ARG A 274 -21.76 0.62 -11.89
N LEU A 275 -20.77 0.79 -12.77
CA LEU A 275 -19.48 0.10 -12.63
C LEU A 275 -18.75 0.48 -11.33
N ARG A 276 -18.73 1.77 -10.98
CA ARG A 276 -18.00 2.25 -9.79
C ARG A 276 -18.88 2.30 -8.55
N GLY A 277 -20.12 2.78 -8.67
CA GLY A 277 -21.03 3.05 -7.56
C GLY A 277 -21.95 1.89 -7.16
N ASN A 278 -21.97 0.78 -7.91
CA ASN A 278 -22.77 -0.40 -7.56
C ASN A 278 -21.98 -1.70 -7.56
N LEU A 279 -21.00 -1.85 -8.45
CA LEU A 279 -20.17 -3.07 -8.52
C LEU A 279 -18.90 -2.96 -7.67
N MET A 280 -18.12 -1.89 -7.83
CA MET A 280 -16.87 -1.74 -7.06
C MET A 280 -17.08 -1.20 -5.65
N GLY A 281 -18.13 -0.40 -5.42
CA GLY A 281 -18.50 0.09 -4.09
C GLY A 281 -20.00 0.13 -3.99
N LYS A 282 -20.57 -0.53 -2.99
CA LYS A 282 -22.02 -0.64 -2.76
C LYS A 282 -22.33 -0.29 -1.31
N ARG A 283 -23.55 0.19 -1.04
CA ARG A 283 -24.10 0.27 0.31
C ARG A 283 -24.37 -1.13 0.84
N VAL A 284 -23.76 -1.48 1.96
CA VAL A 284 -23.84 -2.82 2.55
C VAL A 284 -24.74 -2.82 3.78
N ASP A 285 -25.48 -3.91 3.95
CA ASP A 285 -26.25 -4.19 5.15
C ASP A 285 -25.33 -4.65 6.30
N PHE A 286 -25.88 -4.84 7.50
CA PHE A 286 -25.16 -5.32 8.69
C PHE A 286 -23.91 -4.49 9.03
N SER A 287 -24.04 -3.18 8.88
CA SER A 287 -23.00 -2.22 9.24
C SER A 287 -23.55 -1.07 10.08
N ALA A 288 -22.70 -0.48 10.91
CA ALA A 288 -23.03 0.68 11.73
C ALA A 288 -21.89 1.71 11.69
N ARG A 289 -22.22 2.97 12.01
CA ARG A 289 -21.27 4.09 12.06
C ARG A 289 -21.63 4.99 13.23
N THR A 290 -20.63 5.39 14.02
CA THR A 290 -20.76 6.40 15.07
C THR A 290 -19.39 7.02 15.36
N VAL A 291 -19.39 8.07 16.17
CA VAL A 291 -18.19 8.77 16.66
C VAL A 291 -17.34 7.83 17.52
N ILE A 292 -16.02 7.98 17.43
CA ILE A 292 -15.06 7.19 18.22
C ILE A 292 -14.58 7.92 19.49
N THR A 293 -14.16 7.15 20.48
CA THR A 293 -13.59 7.64 21.74
C THR A 293 -12.47 6.70 22.20
N GLY A 294 -11.42 7.24 22.81
CA GLY A 294 -10.34 6.44 23.37
C GLY A 294 -10.74 5.79 24.70
N ASP A 295 -10.40 4.52 24.90
CA ASP A 295 -10.57 3.83 26.18
C ASP A 295 -9.31 3.00 26.51
N PRO A 296 -8.53 3.38 27.55
CA PRO A 296 -7.29 2.69 27.89
C PRO A 296 -7.50 1.34 28.59
N ASN A 297 -8.72 1.01 29.00
CA ASN A 297 -9.03 -0.24 29.70
C ASN A 297 -9.45 -1.37 28.76
N LEU A 298 -9.64 -1.07 27.48
CA LEU A 298 -9.91 -2.07 26.45
C LEU A 298 -8.61 -2.72 25.99
N SER A 299 -8.67 -4.01 25.67
CA SER A 299 -7.58 -4.67 24.96
C SER A 299 -7.38 -4.05 23.57
N ILE A 300 -6.18 -4.16 23.00
CA ILE A 300 -5.91 -3.61 21.65
C ILE A 300 -6.83 -4.17 20.56
N ASP A 301 -7.31 -5.39 20.74
CA ASP A 301 -8.17 -6.09 19.78
C ASP A 301 -9.64 -6.06 20.19
N GLU A 302 -10.01 -5.25 21.18
CA GLU A 302 -11.39 -5.01 21.59
C GLU A 302 -11.92 -3.66 21.06
N VAL A 303 -13.17 -3.68 20.64
CA VAL A 303 -13.93 -2.47 20.29
C VAL A 303 -15.19 -2.38 21.16
N GLY A 304 -15.34 -1.25 21.83
CA GLY A 304 -16.52 -0.91 22.59
C GLY A 304 -17.69 -0.61 21.65
N VAL A 305 -18.75 -1.43 21.71
CA VAL A 305 -19.96 -1.24 20.89
C VAL A 305 -21.14 -0.80 21.76
N PRO A 306 -21.81 0.30 21.41
CA PRO A 306 -23.04 0.74 22.05
C PRO A 306 -24.13 -0.33 22.09
N ARG A 307 -24.84 -0.45 23.22
CA ARG A 307 -26.03 -1.33 23.35
C ARG A 307 -27.10 -1.09 22.27
N SER A 308 -27.27 0.14 21.81
CA SER A 308 -28.22 0.49 20.74
C SER A 308 -27.85 -0.18 19.41
N ILE A 309 -26.56 -0.16 19.06
CA ILE A 309 -26.02 -0.81 17.87
C ILE A 309 -26.07 -2.34 18.04
N ALA A 310 -25.70 -2.84 19.23
CA ALA A 310 -25.67 -4.27 19.51
C ALA A 310 -27.05 -4.95 19.39
N ARG A 311 -28.13 -4.24 19.75
CA ARG A 311 -29.52 -4.72 19.56
C ARG A 311 -30.00 -4.67 18.11
N THR A 312 -29.37 -3.85 17.27
CA THR A 312 -29.79 -3.67 15.88
C THR A 312 -29.09 -4.65 14.94
N LEU A 313 -27.78 -4.85 15.16
CA LEU A 313 -26.97 -5.74 14.34
C LEU A 313 -27.13 -7.18 14.80
N THR A 314 -27.31 -8.08 13.84
CA THR A 314 -27.54 -9.50 14.08
C THR A 314 -26.46 -10.39 13.46
N PHE A 315 -26.30 -11.58 14.05
CA PHE A 315 -25.51 -12.67 13.51
C PHE A 315 -26.41 -13.92 13.36
N PRO A 316 -26.52 -14.52 12.16
CA PRO A 316 -27.32 -15.71 11.94
C PRO A 316 -26.58 -16.94 12.46
N GLU A 317 -26.96 -17.41 13.64
CA GLU A 317 -26.39 -18.60 14.27
C GLU A 317 -27.26 -19.82 13.96
N LEU A 318 -26.63 -20.93 13.54
CA LEU A 318 -27.32 -22.19 13.30
C LEU A 318 -27.60 -22.90 14.62
N VAL A 319 -28.82 -23.42 14.77
CA VAL A 319 -29.23 -24.18 15.95
C VAL A 319 -28.61 -25.58 15.89
N THR A 320 -27.73 -25.82 16.85
CA THR A 320 -27.00 -27.07 17.07
C THR A 320 -27.33 -27.61 18.46
N PRO A 321 -27.01 -28.89 18.75
CA PRO A 321 -27.21 -29.44 20.08
C PRO A 321 -26.46 -28.67 21.18
N TYR A 322 -25.37 -27.97 20.84
CA TYR A 322 -24.54 -27.25 21.81
C TYR A 322 -25.11 -25.88 22.24
N ASN A 323 -25.88 -25.24 21.37
CA ASN A 323 -26.35 -23.87 21.57
C ASN A 323 -27.88 -23.74 21.62
N ILE A 324 -28.64 -24.83 21.49
CA ILE A 324 -30.10 -24.80 21.47
C ILE A 324 -30.70 -24.12 22.70
N ASP A 325 -30.22 -24.45 23.90
CA ASP A 325 -30.72 -23.86 25.16
C ASP A 325 -30.41 -22.36 25.23
N LYS A 326 -29.18 -21.98 24.87
CA LYS A 326 -28.74 -20.58 24.82
C LYS A 326 -29.55 -19.78 23.80
N LEU A 327 -29.76 -20.32 22.59
CA LEU A 327 -30.53 -19.65 21.55
C LEU A 327 -32.02 -19.55 21.93
N GLN A 328 -32.57 -20.56 22.60
CA GLN A 328 -33.94 -20.54 23.08
C GLN A 328 -34.16 -19.41 24.10
N GLU A 329 -33.19 -19.19 25.00
CA GLU A 329 -33.21 -18.06 25.94
C GLU A 329 -33.15 -16.70 25.20
N LEU A 330 -32.28 -16.55 24.21
CA LEU A 330 -32.19 -15.32 23.40
C LEU A 330 -33.50 -15.02 22.64
N VAL A 331 -34.14 -16.06 22.10
CA VAL A 331 -35.45 -15.93 21.44
C VAL A 331 -36.53 -15.54 22.45
N ARG A 332 -36.48 -16.06 23.68
CA ARG A 332 -37.41 -15.69 24.75
C ARG A 332 -37.24 -14.24 25.21
N ASN A 333 -35.99 -13.75 25.30
CA ASN A 333 -35.69 -12.33 25.60
C ASN A 333 -36.15 -11.39 24.48
N GLY A 334 -36.20 -11.90 23.24
CA GLY A 334 -36.69 -11.18 22.08
C GLY A 334 -35.77 -10.02 21.64
N PRO A 335 -36.30 -9.07 20.85
CA PRO A 335 -35.50 -8.04 20.18
C PRO A 335 -35.22 -6.79 21.03
N THR A 336 -35.92 -6.60 22.15
CA THR A 336 -35.81 -5.38 22.97
C THR A 336 -34.73 -5.48 24.03
N GLU A 337 -34.50 -6.69 24.55
CA GLU A 337 -33.51 -6.96 25.58
C GLU A 337 -32.18 -7.43 24.95
N HIS A 338 -31.07 -7.11 25.60
CA HIS A 338 -29.75 -7.59 25.20
C HIS A 338 -29.13 -8.31 26.40
N PRO A 339 -28.71 -9.59 26.26
CA PRO A 339 -28.68 -10.40 25.02
C PRO A 339 -30.07 -10.89 24.54
N GLY A 340 -30.31 -10.87 23.22
CA GLY A 340 -31.61 -11.24 22.62
C GLY A 340 -31.50 -11.62 21.14
N ALA A 341 -32.64 -11.76 20.44
CA ALA A 341 -32.72 -12.10 19.03
C ALA A 341 -33.86 -11.39 18.29
N VAL A 342 -33.71 -11.21 16.97
CA VAL A 342 -34.68 -10.49 16.13
C VAL A 342 -35.52 -11.41 15.26
N TYR A 343 -34.89 -12.40 14.61
CA TYR A 343 -35.57 -13.31 13.70
C TYR A 343 -35.22 -14.77 13.96
N VAL A 344 -36.17 -15.65 13.65
CA VAL A 344 -35.95 -17.09 13.53
C VAL A 344 -36.28 -17.51 12.12
N ILE A 345 -35.34 -18.19 11.45
CA ILE A 345 -35.48 -18.70 10.08
C ILE A 345 -35.57 -20.22 10.16
N ARG A 346 -36.67 -20.75 9.64
CA ARG A 346 -36.92 -22.19 9.54
C ARG A 346 -36.21 -22.79 8.32
N ASP A 347 -36.21 -24.12 8.24
CA ASP A 347 -35.61 -24.86 7.12
C ASP A 347 -36.33 -24.60 5.77
N ASP A 348 -37.62 -24.27 5.81
CA ASP A 348 -38.41 -23.85 4.64
C ASP A 348 -38.06 -22.43 4.14
N GLY A 349 -37.16 -21.73 4.84
CA GLY A 349 -36.78 -20.35 4.56
C GLY A 349 -37.76 -19.30 5.09
N GLN A 350 -38.84 -19.72 5.76
CA GLN A 350 -39.79 -18.79 6.37
C GLN A 350 -39.11 -18.05 7.53
N ARG A 351 -39.14 -16.72 7.46
CA ARG A 351 -38.62 -15.83 8.50
C ARG A 351 -39.73 -15.44 9.46
N ILE A 352 -39.54 -15.71 10.75
CA ILE A 352 -40.41 -15.30 11.84
C ILE A 352 -39.79 -14.07 12.50
N ASP A 353 -40.49 -12.94 12.50
CA ASP A 353 -40.08 -11.74 13.22
C ASP A 353 -40.59 -11.79 14.67
N LEU A 354 -39.64 -11.74 15.61
CA LEU A 354 -39.92 -11.84 17.05
C LEU A 354 -40.54 -10.55 17.62
N ARG A 355 -40.52 -9.42 16.89
CA ARG A 355 -41.16 -8.16 17.34
C ARG A 355 -42.68 -8.25 17.36
N TRP A 356 -43.26 -8.99 16.42
CA TRP A 356 -44.71 -9.11 16.29
C TRP A 356 -45.25 -10.47 16.74
N ASN A 357 -44.40 -11.49 16.80
CA ASN A 357 -44.81 -12.81 17.24
C ASN A 357 -44.76 -12.95 18.77
N LYS A 358 -45.94 -13.01 19.42
CA LYS A 358 -46.06 -13.15 20.88
C LYS A 358 -46.01 -14.60 21.38
N ARG A 359 -45.95 -15.59 20.49
CA ARG A 359 -45.91 -17.01 20.88
C ARG A 359 -44.48 -17.47 21.04
N GLU A 360 -44.21 -18.25 22.08
CA GLU A 360 -42.91 -18.90 22.26
C GLU A 360 -42.66 -19.86 21.09
N VAL A 361 -41.51 -19.70 20.44
CA VAL A 361 -41.11 -20.52 19.29
C VAL A 361 -40.12 -21.57 19.79
N PRO A 362 -40.50 -22.86 19.89
CA PRO A 362 -39.56 -23.91 20.21
C PRO A 362 -38.60 -24.11 19.02
N LEU A 363 -37.31 -23.98 19.27
CA LEU A 363 -36.28 -24.14 18.24
C LEU A 363 -36.10 -25.62 17.88
N GLN A 364 -35.79 -25.87 16.61
CA GLN A 364 -35.41 -27.18 16.09
C GLN A 364 -33.98 -27.13 15.56
N LEU A 365 -33.31 -28.29 15.56
CA LEU A 365 -31.97 -28.43 14.99
C LEU A 365 -32.02 -28.11 13.48
N GLY A 366 -31.05 -27.33 13.00
CA GLY A 366 -30.98 -26.89 11.60
C GLY A 366 -31.54 -25.49 11.33
N TRP A 367 -32.44 -25.00 12.18
CA TRP A 367 -32.96 -23.63 12.07
C TRP A 367 -31.85 -22.60 12.29
N LYS A 368 -32.08 -21.36 11.85
CA LYS A 368 -31.16 -20.23 12.09
C LYS A 368 -31.82 -19.18 12.95
N VAL A 369 -31.10 -18.69 13.95
CA VAL A 369 -31.54 -17.59 14.81
C VAL A 369 -30.66 -16.38 14.53
N GLU A 370 -31.27 -15.28 14.08
CA GLU A 370 -30.59 -13.99 13.95
C GLU A 370 -30.54 -13.32 15.33
N ARG A 371 -29.53 -13.70 16.13
CA ARG A 371 -29.31 -13.13 17.46
C ARG A 371 -28.62 -11.78 17.39
N HIS A 372 -28.76 -10.97 18.43
CA HIS A 372 -27.95 -9.77 18.63
C HIS A 372 -26.45 -10.11 18.68
N ILE A 373 -25.61 -9.16 18.26
CA ILE A 373 -24.17 -9.27 18.49
C ILE A 373 -23.86 -9.19 20.00
N ASN A 374 -22.93 -10.01 20.47
CA ASN A 374 -22.58 -10.19 21.87
C ASN A 374 -21.07 -9.99 22.09
N ASP A 375 -20.66 -9.95 23.35
CA ASP A 375 -19.24 -9.90 23.73
C ASP A 375 -18.45 -11.05 23.12
N GLY A 376 -17.27 -10.73 22.59
CA GLY A 376 -16.37 -11.69 21.95
C GLY A 376 -16.67 -11.97 20.47
N ASP A 377 -17.79 -11.51 19.91
CA ASP A 377 -18.04 -11.60 18.47
C ASP A 377 -17.00 -10.77 17.69
N VAL A 378 -16.56 -11.28 16.54
CA VAL A 378 -15.53 -10.64 15.71
C VAL A 378 -16.17 -9.76 14.63
N VAL A 379 -15.68 -8.55 14.47
CA VAL A 379 -16.16 -7.55 13.50
C VAL A 379 -15.01 -6.89 12.77
N ILE A 380 -15.26 -6.39 11.56
CA ILE A 380 -14.31 -5.54 10.85
C ILE A 380 -14.60 -4.10 11.22
N PHE A 381 -13.57 -3.35 11.58
CA PHE A 381 -13.65 -1.94 11.91
C PHE A 381 -12.77 -1.12 10.97
N ASN A 382 -13.32 -0.03 10.42
CA ASN A 382 -12.64 0.77 9.42
C ASN A 382 -12.80 2.28 9.58
N ARG A 383 -11.75 3.02 9.22
CA ARG A 383 -11.77 4.47 9.02
C ARG A 383 -11.63 4.81 7.55
N GLN A 384 -12.44 5.76 7.08
CA GLN A 384 -12.35 6.29 5.71
C GLN A 384 -11.56 7.61 5.72
N PRO A 385 -10.69 7.86 4.73
CA PRO A 385 -10.33 7.00 3.61
C PRO A 385 -9.42 5.83 4.02
N SER A 386 -9.69 4.63 3.50
CA SER A 386 -8.91 3.43 3.80
C SER A 386 -7.74 3.31 2.82
N LEU A 387 -6.57 3.84 3.21
CA LEU A 387 -5.40 3.92 2.33
C LEU A 387 -4.48 2.70 2.46
N HIS A 388 -4.48 2.03 3.61
CA HIS A 388 -3.58 0.93 3.89
C HIS A 388 -4.40 -0.29 4.35
N LYS A 389 -3.84 -1.49 4.23
CA LYS A 389 -4.45 -2.73 4.73
C LYS A 389 -4.93 -2.59 6.18
N MET A 390 -4.11 -1.98 7.04
CA MET A 390 -4.42 -1.77 8.47
C MET A 390 -5.51 -0.72 8.72
N SER A 391 -6.00 0.00 7.70
CA SER A 391 -7.19 0.84 7.83
C SER A 391 -8.49 0.03 7.95
N MET A 392 -8.42 -1.29 7.76
CA MET A 392 -9.50 -2.27 8.00
C MET A 392 -8.93 -3.44 8.80
N MET A 393 -9.32 -3.57 10.07
CA MET A 393 -8.84 -4.65 10.95
C MET A 393 -9.98 -5.31 11.70
N GLY A 394 -9.77 -6.55 12.11
CA GLY A 394 -10.68 -7.34 12.93
C GLY A 394 -10.56 -6.99 14.41
N HIS A 395 -11.69 -6.77 15.08
CA HIS A 395 -11.81 -6.52 16.51
C HIS A 395 -12.84 -7.46 17.14
N ARG A 396 -12.69 -7.75 18.44
CA ARG A 396 -13.70 -8.39 19.27
C ARG A 396 -14.61 -7.34 19.87
N ILE A 397 -15.91 -7.60 19.82
CA ILE A 397 -16.90 -6.71 20.41
C ILE A 397 -16.84 -6.80 21.93
N ARG A 398 -16.95 -5.64 22.57
CA ARG A 398 -17.34 -5.50 23.97
C ARG A 398 -18.50 -4.53 24.07
N VAL A 399 -19.67 -5.02 24.46
CA VAL A 399 -20.89 -4.23 24.54
C VAL A 399 -20.84 -3.32 25.75
N MET A 400 -20.92 -2.01 25.49
CA MET A 400 -20.79 -0.98 26.51
C MET A 400 -21.97 0.00 26.49
N PRO A 401 -22.24 0.70 27.61
CA PRO A 401 -23.20 1.80 27.64
C PRO A 401 -22.73 2.98 26.77
N TYR A 402 -23.60 3.98 26.63
CA TYR A 402 -23.41 5.18 25.80
C TYR A 402 -23.42 4.88 24.29
N SER A 403 -23.15 5.89 23.46
CA SER A 403 -23.45 5.89 22.02
C SER A 403 -22.23 5.99 21.09
N THR A 404 -21.00 5.95 21.63
CA THR A 404 -19.75 6.05 20.85
C THR A 404 -19.06 4.69 20.72
N PHE A 405 -18.32 4.49 19.63
CA PHE A 405 -17.38 3.38 19.54
C PHE A 405 -16.16 3.68 20.41
N ARG A 406 -15.68 2.69 21.16
CA ARG A 406 -14.47 2.85 21.96
C ARG A 406 -13.36 1.97 21.45
N LEU A 407 -12.15 2.52 21.37
CA LEU A 407 -10.99 1.74 20.96
C LEU A 407 -9.77 2.08 21.81
N ASN A 408 -8.83 1.16 21.82
CA ASN A 408 -7.54 1.32 22.47
C ASN A 408 -6.68 2.39 21.78
N LEU A 409 -5.96 3.20 22.55
CA LEU A 409 -5.16 4.31 22.04
C LEU A 409 -4.02 3.87 21.11
N SER A 410 -3.42 2.70 21.31
CA SER A 410 -2.34 2.21 20.44
C SER A 410 -2.80 1.86 19.02
N VAL A 411 -4.10 1.68 18.81
CA VAL A 411 -4.71 1.37 17.51
C VAL A 411 -5.09 2.64 16.73
N THR A 412 -4.99 3.82 17.34
CA THR A 412 -5.25 5.10 16.66
C THR A 412 -4.29 5.36 15.50
N SER A 413 -3.03 4.92 15.65
CA SER A 413 -1.97 5.11 14.65
C SER A 413 -2.26 4.45 13.29
N PRO A 414 -2.58 3.14 13.19
CA PRO A 414 -2.91 2.50 11.92
C PRO A 414 -4.19 3.04 11.25
N TYR A 415 -5.17 3.51 12.03
CA TYR A 415 -6.37 4.15 11.49
C TYR A 415 -6.14 5.62 11.10
N ASN A 416 -5.01 6.21 11.52
CA ASN A 416 -4.74 7.64 11.46
C ASN A 416 -5.91 8.45 12.04
N ALA A 417 -6.46 7.96 13.15
CA ALA A 417 -7.67 8.47 13.79
C ALA A 417 -7.33 9.35 14.98
N ASP A 418 -8.14 10.38 15.20
CA ASP A 418 -8.17 11.17 16.43
C ASP A 418 -9.57 11.15 17.04
N PHE A 419 -9.77 11.91 18.11
CA PHE A 419 -11.01 11.90 18.91
C PHE A 419 -11.70 13.27 18.92
N ASP A 420 -11.55 14.06 17.85
CA ASP A 420 -12.11 15.42 17.72
C ASP A 420 -13.51 15.46 17.06
N GLY A 421 -14.08 14.30 16.73
CA GLY A 421 -15.35 14.16 16.02
C GLY A 421 -15.32 13.08 14.92
N ASP A 422 -14.17 12.43 14.73
CA ASP A 422 -13.99 11.29 13.84
C ASP A 422 -15.07 10.20 14.00
N GLU A 423 -15.52 9.67 12.87
CA GLU A 423 -16.45 8.56 12.79
C GLU A 423 -15.82 7.37 12.07
N MET A 424 -16.11 6.16 12.56
CA MET A 424 -15.65 4.92 11.96
C MET A 424 -16.83 3.98 11.70
N ASN A 425 -16.69 3.09 10.71
CA ASN A 425 -17.70 2.09 10.42
C ASN A 425 -17.30 0.71 10.96
N LEU A 426 -18.32 -0.05 11.31
CA LEU A 426 -18.25 -1.42 11.81
C LEU A 426 -19.07 -2.30 10.87
N HIS A 427 -18.49 -3.43 10.47
CA HIS A 427 -19.11 -4.43 9.60
C HIS A 427 -19.14 -5.79 10.30
N VAL A 428 -20.33 -6.40 10.40
CA VAL A 428 -20.52 -7.69 11.08
C VAL A 428 -20.48 -8.83 10.05
N PRO A 429 -19.53 -9.78 10.15
CA PRO A 429 -19.51 -10.94 9.28
C PRO A 429 -20.75 -11.79 9.51
N GLN A 430 -21.38 -12.27 8.43
CA GLN A 430 -22.63 -13.03 8.51
C GLN A 430 -22.42 -14.55 8.42
N SER A 431 -21.24 -15.01 7.97
CA SER A 431 -20.91 -16.44 7.89
C SER A 431 -19.82 -16.81 8.89
N VAL A 432 -19.81 -18.08 9.31
CA VAL A 432 -18.76 -18.62 10.19
C VAL A 432 -17.41 -18.66 9.48
N GLU A 433 -17.40 -18.90 8.17
CA GLU A 433 -16.20 -18.90 7.33
C GLU A 433 -15.55 -17.51 7.28
N THR A 434 -16.31 -16.45 7.01
CA THR A 434 -15.79 -15.07 7.02
C THR A 434 -15.37 -14.65 8.43
N ARG A 435 -16.05 -15.12 9.48
CA ARG A 435 -15.60 -14.91 10.86
C ARG A 435 -14.22 -15.53 11.11
N ALA A 436 -13.97 -16.73 10.60
CA ALA A 436 -12.66 -17.39 10.68
C ALA A 436 -11.59 -16.64 9.88
N GLU A 437 -11.90 -16.20 8.65
CA GLU A 437 -11.01 -15.38 7.81
C GLU A 437 -10.53 -14.12 8.54
N ILE A 438 -11.46 -13.37 9.16
CA ILE A 438 -11.11 -12.16 9.91
C ILE A 438 -10.22 -12.48 11.12
N THR A 439 -10.54 -13.54 11.85
CA THR A 439 -9.81 -13.96 13.06
C THR A 439 -8.37 -14.37 12.74
N GLU A 440 -8.17 -15.12 11.65
CA GLU A 440 -6.86 -15.66 11.31
C GLU A 440 -5.99 -14.72 10.47
N ILE A 441 -6.58 -13.80 9.70
CA ILE A 441 -5.83 -12.95 8.76
C ILE A 441 -5.82 -11.49 9.25
N CYS A 442 -6.98 -10.92 9.54
CA CYS A 442 -7.17 -9.47 9.64
C CYS A 442 -7.21 -8.94 11.09
N MET A 443 -7.12 -9.81 12.10
CA MET A 443 -7.21 -9.41 13.50
C MET A 443 -6.10 -8.44 13.90
N VAL A 444 -6.42 -7.42 14.71
CA VAL A 444 -5.46 -6.37 15.14
C VAL A 444 -4.10 -6.90 15.62
N PRO A 445 -4.01 -7.93 16.48
CA PRO A 445 -2.70 -8.42 16.97
C PRO A 445 -1.81 -8.99 15.84
N ARG A 446 -2.41 -9.55 14.79
CA ARG A 446 -1.68 -10.05 13.61
C ARG A 446 -1.23 -8.92 12.68
N GLN A 447 -1.78 -7.72 12.83
CA GLN A 447 -1.47 -6.53 12.02
C GLN A 447 -0.56 -5.53 12.76
N ILE A 448 0.11 -5.94 13.85
CA ILE A 448 1.03 -5.07 14.62
C ILE A 448 2.21 -4.64 13.75
N VAL A 449 2.80 -5.57 12.99
CA VAL A 449 3.93 -5.33 12.06
C VAL A 449 3.39 -5.20 10.64
N SER A 450 3.87 -4.19 9.90
CA SER A 450 3.44 -3.95 8.52
C SER A 450 4.51 -4.36 7.51
N PRO A 451 4.11 -4.99 6.39
CA PRO A 451 5.01 -5.32 5.29
C PRO A 451 5.51 -4.07 4.55
N GLN A 452 4.87 -2.90 4.71
CA GLN A 452 5.28 -1.66 4.05
C GLN A 452 6.72 -1.25 4.40
N SER A 453 7.11 -1.45 5.67
CA SER A 453 8.41 -0.96 6.17
C SER A 453 9.01 -1.86 7.23
N ASN A 454 8.65 -3.17 7.21
CA ASN A 454 9.23 -4.22 8.05
C ASN A 454 9.40 -3.81 9.53
N LYS A 455 8.41 -3.09 10.06
CA LYS A 455 8.42 -2.53 11.43
C LYS A 455 7.00 -2.44 11.99
N PRO A 456 6.86 -2.34 13.32
CA PRO A 456 5.56 -2.14 13.95
C PRO A 456 4.89 -0.84 13.50
N VAL A 457 3.59 -0.90 13.18
CA VAL A 457 2.73 0.28 12.93
C VAL A 457 2.03 0.73 14.21
N MET A 458 1.82 -0.20 15.15
CA MET A 458 1.27 0.07 16.46
C MET A 458 2.40 0.24 17.49
N GLY A 459 2.24 1.20 18.39
CA GLY A 459 3.20 1.50 19.45
C GLY A 459 2.51 2.12 20.67
N ILE A 460 3.25 2.27 21.76
CA ILE A 460 2.77 3.04 22.91
C ILE A 460 2.81 4.52 22.55
N VAL A 461 1.70 5.23 22.76
CA VAL A 461 1.50 6.62 22.31
C VAL A 461 1.00 7.51 23.45
N GLN A 462 1.03 8.83 23.22
CA GLN A 462 0.42 9.85 24.09
C GLN A 462 0.82 9.72 25.57
N ASP A 463 -0.16 9.63 26.46
CA ASP A 463 0.01 9.69 27.92
C ASP A 463 0.82 8.51 28.45
N THR A 464 0.54 7.30 27.96
CA THR A 464 1.29 6.10 28.34
C THR A 464 2.77 6.24 27.93
N LEU A 465 3.06 6.84 26.77
CA LEU A 465 4.44 7.07 26.31
C LEU A 465 5.16 8.14 27.14
N CYS A 466 4.44 9.20 27.55
CA CYS A 466 5.00 10.21 28.45
C CYS A 466 5.25 9.62 29.85
N GLY A 467 4.26 8.89 30.36
CA GLY A 467 4.27 8.22 31.66
C GLY A 467 5.38 7.20 31.77
N ILE A 468 5.57 6.32 30.78
CA ILE A 468 6.58 5.25 30.85
C ILE A 468 8.01 5.80 30.94
N ARG A 469 8.28 6.93 30.28
CA ARG A 469 9.58 7.61 30.40
C ARG A 469 9.80 8.08 31.84
N LYS A 470 8.82 8.74 32.44
CA LYS A 470 8.92 9.24 33.83
C LYS A 470 9.02 8.08 34.82
N PHE A 471 8.24 7.03 34.58
CA PHE A 471 8.19 5.82 35.38
C PHE A 471 9.52 5.04 35.37
N THR A 472 10.22 5.02 34.24
CA THR A 472 11.49 4.27 34.09
C THR A 472 12.74 5.08 34.44
N LYS A 473 12.63 6.34 34.88
CA LYS A 473 13.78 7.10 35.42
C LYS A 473 14.38 6.42 36.65
N ARG A 474 15.69 6.58 36.89
CA ARG A 474 16.39 6.03 38.08
C ARG A 474 15.79 6.55 39.39
N ASP A 475 15.34 7.80 39.40
CA ASP A 475 14.83 8.46 40.61
C ASP A 475 13.38 8.06 40.96
N CYS A 476 12.72 7.24 40.12
CA CYS A 476 11.35 6.80 40.36
C CYS A 476 11.32 5.60 41.31
N PHE A 477 11.05 5.88 42.58
CA PHE A 477 10.84 4.89 43.63
C PHE A 477 9.37 4.78 44.04
N LEU A 478 8.91 3.56 44.28
CA LEU A 478 7.54 3.23 44.62
C LEU A 478 7.47 2.61 46.01
N THR A 479 6.47 3.01 46.79
CA THR A 479 6.17 2.43 48.09
C THR A 479 5.44 1.09 47.93
N LYS A 480 5.56 0.21 48.93
CA LYS A 480 4.90 -1.10 48.94
C LYS A 480 3.39 -1.02 48.62
N GLU A 481 2.69 -0.04 49.18
CA GLU A 481 1.24 0.17 48.97
C GLU A 481 0.92 0.48 47.51
N MET A 482 1.67 1.38 46.88
CA MET A 482 1.49 1.73 45.47
C MET A 482 1.80 0.55 44.56
N VAL A 483 2.87 -0.19 44.88
CA VAL A 483 3.27 -1.38 44.11
C VAL A 483 2.18 -2.45 44.17
N MET A 484 1.61 -2.73 45.34
CA MET A 484 0.51 -3.68 45.50
C MET A 484 -0.68 -3.34 44.60
N ASN A 485 -1.05 -2.06 44.51
CA ASN A 485 -2.12 -1.60 43.62
C ASN A 485 -1.74 -1.74 42.13
N LEU A 486 -0.50 -1.38 41.76
CA LEU A 486 -0.03 -1.46 40.37
C LEU A 486 0.02 -2.90 39.86
N VAL A 487 0.46 -3.83 40.71
CA VAL A 487 0.61 -5.23 40.36
C VAL A 487 -0.75 -5.88 40.02
N MET A 488 -1.85 -5.41 40.62
CA MET A 488 -3.21 -5.89 40.29
C MET A 488 -3.61 -5.62 38.83
N TRP A 489 -2.96 -4.67 38.16
CA TRP A 489 -3.18 -4.36 36.75
C TRP A 489 -2.28 -5.15 35.81
N VAL A 490 -1.24 -5.83 36.33
CA VAL A 490 -0.34 -6.62 35.50
C VAL A 490 -1.09 -7.85 34.98
N PRO A 491 -1.22 -8.02 33.66
CA PRO A 491 -1.93 -9.16 33.10
C PRO A 491 -1.14 -10.45 33.35
N GLY A 492 -1.82 -11.49 33.82
CA GLY A 492 -1.18 -12.80 34.07
C GLY A 492 -0.25 -12.83 35.29
N TRP A 493 -0.41 -11.93 36.26
CA TRP A 493 0.40 -11.92 37.47
C TRP A 493 0.23 -13.20 38.30
N GLU A 494 1.35 -13.85 38.62
CA GLU A 494 1.42 -15.14 39.33
C GLU A 494 1.25 -15.02 40.87
N GLY A 495 1.02 -13.82 41.40
CA GLY A 495 0.86 -13.59 42.85
C GLY A 495 2.17 -13.31 43.61
N PHE A 496 3.32 -13.38 42.93
CA PHE A 496 4.63 -13.11 43.53
C PHE A 496 5.03 -11.65 43.38
N LEU A 497 5.40 -11.02 44.50
CA LEU A 497 5.95 -9.67 44.49
C LEU A 497 7.48 -9.74 44.33
N PRO A 498 8.09 -9.02 43.38
CA PRO A 498 9.54 -9.01 43.23
C PRO A 498 10.22 -8.45 44.47
N THR A 499 11.45 -8.87 44.74
CA THR A 499 12.25 -8.31 45.82
C THR A 499 12.52 -6.83 45.58
N PRO A 500 12.30 -5.95 46.59
CA PRO A 500 12.53 -4.51 46.42
C PRO A 500 14.00 -4.23 46.11
N ALA A 501 14.26 -3.29 45.19
CA ALA A 501 15.62 -2.86 44.85
C ALA A 501 16.36 -2.28 46.05
N ILE A 502 15.64 -1.62 46.97
CA ILE A 502 16.18 -1.09 48.23
C ILE A 502 15.45 -1.79 49.38
N LEU A 503 16.18 -2.51 50.24
CA LEU A 503 15.59 -3.17 51.41
C LEU A 503 15.59 -2.29 52.66
N LYS A 504 16.67 -1.51 52.88
CA LYS A 504 16.85 -0.61 54.03
C LYS A 504 17.14 0.82 53.54
N PRO A 505 16.67 1.88 54.20
CA PRO A 505 15.91 1.88 55.46
C PRO A 505 14.42 1.53 55.31
N LYS A 506 13.85 1.67 54.10
CA LYS A 506 12.47 1.31 53.76
C LYS A 506 12.47 0.46 52.50
N PRO A 507 11.61 -0.57 52.37
CA PRO A 507 11.47 -1.33 51.15
C PRO A 507 10.91 -0.43 50.03
N LEU A 508 11.71 -0.21 48.99
CA LEU A 508 11.34 0.59 47.81
C LEU A 508 11.61 -0.20 46.53
N TRP A 509 10.67 -0.12 45.61
CA TRP A 509 10.78 -0.69 44.26
C TRP A 509 11.06 0.41 43.25
N THR A 510 11.69 0.06 42.13
CA THR A 510 11.88 1.00 41.02
C THR A 510 10.79 0.81 39.97
N GLY A 511 10.44 1.86 39.23
CA GLY A 511 9.50 1.69 38.11
C GLY A 511 10.00 0.70 37.04
N LYS A 512 11.33 0.56 36.87
CA LYS A 512 11.92 -0.45 35.98
C LYS A 512 11.58 -1.89 36.39
N GLN A 513 11.57 -2.20 37.69
CA GLN A 513 11.17 -3.51 38.19
C GLN A 513 9.71 -3.84 37.85
N LEU A 514 8.83 -2.83 37.92
CA LEU A 514 7.40 -3.01 37.59
C LEU A 514 7.20 -3.21 36.09
N VAL A 515 7.92 -2.47 35.24
CA VAL A 515 7.89 -2.69 33.78
C VAL A 515 8.41 -4.08 33.43
N SER A 516 9.43 -4.58 34.13
CA SER A 516 9.98 -5.93 33.91
C SER A 516 8.96 -7.04 34.11
N MET A 517 7.97 -6.85 35.00
CA MET A 517 6.88 -7.83 35.16
C MET A 517 5.89 -7.86 33.98
N ILE A 518 5.87 -6.81 33.16
CA ILE A 518 5.01 -6.70 31.97
C ILE A 518 5.72 -7.30 30.75
N ILE A 519 7.06 -7.22 30.72
CA ILE A 519 7.86 -7.76 29.62
C ILE A 519 7.87 -9.30 29.74
N PRO A 520 7.54 -10.03 28.67
CA PRO A 520 7.64 -11.48 28.65
C PRO A 520 9.07 -11.99 28.96
N LYS A 521 9.16 -13.10 29.69
CA LYS A 521 10.43 -13.79 29.97
C LYS A 521 11.07 -14.30 28.67
N GLY A 522 12.40 -14.35 28.61
CA GLY A 522 13.16 -14.82 27.43
C GLY A 522 13.42 -13.78 26.33
N ILE A 523 13.05 -12.51 26.57
CA ILE A 523 13.28 -11.41 25.64
C ILE A 523 14.60 -10.72 25.92
N ASN A 524 15.38 -10.55 24.86
CA ASN A 524 16.63 -9.82 24.88
C ASN A 524 16.62 -8.71 23.84
N CYS A 525 16.89 -7.49 24.29
CA CYS A 525 16.83 -6.31 23.43
C CYS A 525 17.79 -5.23 23.93
N ILE A 526 18.57 -4.66 23.01
CA ILE A 526 19.40 -3.48 23.26
C ILE A 526 18.88 -2.35 22.39
N THR A 527 18.50 -1.24 23.01
CA THR A 527 18.09 -0.02 22.31
C THR A 527 18.72 1.21 22.95
N PHE A 528 18.53 2.36 22.32
CA PHE A 528 19.10 3.63 22.78
C PHE A 528 17.99 4.65 23.02
N HIS A 529 18.13 5.42 24.09
CA HIS A 529 17.27 6.54 24.40
C HIS A 529 17.42 7.67 23.36
N SER A 530 16.45 8.59 23.33
CA SER A 530 16.45 9.71 22.37
C SER A 530 17.67 10.62 22.53
N THR A 531 18.18 10.77 23.75
CA THR A 531 19.31 11.65 24.10
C THR A 531 20.61 10.88 24.37
N HIS A 532 20.74 9.65 23.85
CA HIS A 532 22.00 8.92 23.95
C HIS A 532 23.10 9.66 23.16
N PRO A 533 24.23 10.01 23.79
CA PRO A 533 25.33 10.69 23.09
C PRO A 533 26.12 9.70 22.24
N ASP A 534 26.49 10.12 21.02
CA ASP A 534 27.12 9.24 20.03
C ASP A 534 28.50 8.70 20.45
N ASN A 535 29.19 9.40 21.36
CA ASN A 535 30.53 9.03 21.84
C ASN A 535 30.51 8.02 23.00
N GLU A 536 29.34 7.59 23.47
CA GLU A 536 29.20 6.75 24.65
C GLU A 536 28.95 5.28 24.29
N GLU A 537 29.97 4.44 24.42
CA GLU A 537 29.86 3.00 24.12
C GLU A 537 29.71 2.11 25.36
N SER A 538 29.94 2.66 26.56
CA SER A 538 29.96 1.88 27.81
C SER A 538 28.60 1.27 28.17
N ASP A 539 28.62 0.07 28.75
CA ASP A 539 27.40 -0.61 29.21
C ASP A 539 26.75 0.08 30.43
N ILE A 540 27.55 0.77 31.26
CA ILE A 540 27.06 1.57 32.38
C ILE A 540 26.90 3.01 31.92
N SER A 541 25.73 3.32 31.37
CA SER A 541 25.47 4.67 30.89
C SER A 541 25.30 5.68 32.04
N PRO A 542 26.08 6.78 32.12
CA PRO A 542 25.90 7.77 33.18
C PRO A 542 24.50 8.41 33.14
N GLY A 543 24.01 8.72 31.94
CA GLY A 543 22.69 9.32 31.71
C GLY A 543 21.52 8.34 31.65
N ASP A 544 21.73 7.05 31.94
CA ASP A 544 20.70 6.00 31.82
C ASP A 544 20.08 5.94 30.42
N THR A 545 20.92 6.05 29.39
CA THR A 545 20.50 6.21 27.99
C THR A 545 20.55 4.92 27.20
N LYS A 546 21.40 3.96 27.57
CA LYS A 546 21.47 2.63 26.94
C LYS A 546 20.42 1.73 27.60
N VAL A 547 19.44 1.27 26.82
CA VAL A 547 18.33 0.43 27.31
C VAL A 547 18.69 -1.03 27.05
N ILE A 548 18.84 -1.79 28.13
CA ILE A 548 19.17 -3.22 28.07
C ILE A 548 18.06 -3.99 28.76
N VAL A 549 17.37 -4.82 27.98
CA VAL A 549 16.41 -5.81 28.47
C VAL A 549 17.05 -7.17 28.34
N GLU A 550 17.12 -7.89 29.44
CA GLU A 550 17.77 -9.19 29.54
C GLU A 550 16.83 -10.21 30.19
N ASN A 551 16.54 -11.32 29.50
CA ASN A 551 15.59 -12.35 29.95
C ASN A 551 14.21 -11.79 30.40
N GLY A 552 13.75 -10.72 29.76
CA GLY A 552 12.51 -10.02 30.15
C GLY A 552 12.65 -9.03 31.32
N GLU A 553 13.85 -8.84 31.86
CA GLU A 553 14.12 -7.84 32.92
C GLU A 553 14.78 -6.59 32.36
N LEU A 554 14.25 -5.41 32.71
CA LEU A 554 14.83 -4.12 32.35
C LEU A 554 15.95 -3.76 33.33
N ILE A 555 17.20 -4.04 32.94
CA ILE A 555 18.38 -3.81 33.78
C ILE A 555 18.70 -2.32 33.87
N CYS A 556 18.86 -1.66 32.72
CA CYS A 556 19.25 -0.25 32.67
C CYS A 556 18.56 0.48 31.50
N GLY A 557 18.56 1.81 31.58
CA GLY A 557 18.06 2.69 30.53
C GLY A 557 16.63 3.19 30.74
N ILE A 558 16.35 4.37 30.17
CA ILE A 558 15.03 5.02 30.18
C ILE A 558 14.27 4.68 28.90
N ILE A 559 13.07 4.13 29.06
CA ILE A 559 12.20 3.79 27.93
C ILE A 559 11.64 5.06 27.28
N CYS A 560 11.73 5.13 25.94
CA CYS A 560 11.12 6.18 25.13
C CYS A 560 10.51 5.63 23.84
N LYS A 561 10.08 6.52 22.95
CA LYS A 561 9.55 6.15 21.62
C LYS A 561 10.47 5.23 20.81
N LYS A 562 11.79 5.32 20.96
CA LYS A 562 12.74 4.43 20.26
C LYS A 562 12.67 2.98 20.75
N THR A 563 12.17 2.73 21.95
CA THR A 563 12.07 1.39 22.55
C THR A 563 10.67 0.81 22.43
N VAL A 564 9.63 1.57 22.82
CA VAL A 564 8.22 1.09 22.87
C VAL A 564 7.30 1.75 21.84
N GLY A 565 7.87 2.52 20.91
CA GLY A 565 7.14 3.08 19.78
C GLY A 565 7.20 2.17 18.55
N THR A 566 6.94 2.76 17.38
CA THR A 566 6.89 2.11 16.06
C THR A 566 8.29 1.96 15.42
N SER A 567 9.32 1.75 16.23
CA SER A 567 10.72 1.65 15.78
C SER A 567 11.06 0.23 15.32
N GLY A 568 11.83 0.14 14.22
CA GLY A 568 12.42 -1.13 13.79
C GLY A 568 13.44 -1.61 14.83
N GLY A 569 13.26 -2.84 15.31
CA GLY A 569 14.10 -3.44 16.36
C GLY A 569 13.77 -2.94 17.77
N GLY A 570 12.67 -2.20 17.95
CA GLY A 570 12.12 -1.87 19.27
C GLY A 570 11.56 -3.10 19.98
N LEU A 571 11.23 -2.94 21.26
CA LEU A 571 10.77 -4.01 22.14
C LEU A 571 9.52 -4.72 21.59
N ILE A 572 8.56 -3.95 21.05
CA ILE A 572 7.34 -4.49 20.43
C ILE A 572 7.67 -5.36 19.22
N HIS A 573 8.63 -4.94 18.39
CA HIS A 573 9.05 -5.71 17.22
C HIS A 573 9.66 -7.04 17.63
N VAL A 574 10.53 -7.02 18.66
CA VAL A 574 11.18 -8.21 19.20
C VAL A 574 10.15 -9.19 19.78
N ILE A 575 9.20 -8.70 20.60
CA ILE A 575 8.13 -9.52 21.19
C ILE A 575 7.33 -10.21 20.07
N MET A 576 6.91 -9.45 19.05
CA MET A 576 6.11 -9.97 17.94
C MET A 576 6.84 -11.11 17.21
N ASN A 577 8.11 -10.92 16.87
CA ASN A 577 8.85 -11.89 16.07
C ASN A 577 9.27 -13.14 16.86
N GLN A 578 9.51 -13.02 18.18
CA GLN A 578 9.92 -14.16 19.02
C GLN A 578 8.73 -14.95 19.57
N HIS A 579 7.78 -14.25 20.20
CA HIS A 579 6.68 -14.84 20.99
C HIS A 579 5.31 -14.75 20.31
N GLY A 580 5.19 -13.98 19.23
CA GLY A 580 3.97 -13.89 18.43
C GLY A 580 2.95 -12.84 18.92
N PRO A 581 1.79 -12.77 18.25
CA PRO A 581 0.84 -11.66 18.37
C PRO A 581 0.10 -11.59 19.72
N GLU A 582 -0.29 -12.71 20.33
CA GLU A 582 -1.06 -12.70 21.58
C GLU A 582 -0.24 -12.22 22.78
N ILE A 583 1.04 -12.56 22.82
CA ILE A 583 1.95 -12.10 23.85
C ILE A 583 2.26 -10.60 23.66
N ALA A 584 2.42 -10.14 22.41
CA ALA A 584 2.56 -8.72 22.09
C ALA A 584 1.33 -7.90 22.53
N LYS A 585 0.12 -8.42 22.30
CA LYS A 585 -1.13 -7.85 22.80
C LYS A 585 -1.15 -7.72 24.33
N THR A 586 -0.72 -8.77 25.03
CA THR A 586 -0.66 -8.77 26.49
C THR A 586 0.31 -7.69 27.00
N PHE A 587 1.45 -7.52 26.33
CA PHE A 587 2.40 -6.45 26.61
C PHE A 587 1.80 -5.05 26.42
N PHE A 588 1.06 -4.79 25.33
CA PHE A 588 0.35 -3.52 25.14
C PHE A 588 -0.63 -3.23 26.29
N ASN A 589 -1.46 -4.21 26.64
CA ASN A 589 -2.48 -4.07 27.68
C ASN A 589 -1.84 -3.82 29.05
N GLY A 590 -0.80 -4.57 29.41
CA GLY A 590 -0.09 -4.38 30.68
C GLY A 590 0.64 -3.04 30.76
N CYS A 591 1.31 -2.64 29.67
CA CYS A 591 2.01 -1.36 29.62
C CYS A 591 1.05 -0.18 29.82
N GLN A 592 -0.11 -0.21 29.15
CA GLN A 592 -1.09 0.87 29.26
C GLN A 592 -1.75 0.92 30.62
N THR A 593 -2.26 -0.21 31.12
CA THR A 593 -2.99 -0.25 32.40
C THR A 593 -2.10 0.14 33.58
N VAL A 594 -0.89 -0.41 33.69
CA VAL A 594 0.04 -0.13 34.80
C VAL A 594 0.54 1.32 34.75
N VAL A 595 0.99 1.79 33.58
CA VAL A 595 1.54 3.16 33.47
C VAL A 595 0.45 4.21 33.59
N ASN A 596 -0.75 3.99 33.03
CA ASN A 596 -1.85 4.94 33.17
C ASN A 596 -2.35 5.00 34.61
N TYR A 597 -2.42 3.86 35.32
CA TYR A 597 -2.76 3.85 36.73
C TYR A 597 -1.72 4.61 37.57
N TRP A 598 -0.42 4.42 37.29
CA TRP A 598 0.63 5.20 37.93
C TRP A 598 0.52 6.70 37.62
N LEU A 599 0.30 7.05 36.35
CA LEU A 599 0.22 8.43 35.89
C LEU A 599 -1.00 9.15 36.46
N LEU A 600 -2.11 8.44 36.68
CA LEU A 600 -3.31 8.95 37.35
C LEU A 600 -2.99 9.49 38.76
N HIS A 601 -2.14 8.79 39.50
CA HIS A 601 -1.73 9.20 40.86
C HIS A 601 -0.58 10.21 40.87
N HIS A 602 0.34 10.13 39.91
CA HIS A 602 1.47 11.06 39.81
C HIS A 602 1.03 12.43 39.27
N GLY A 603 0.13 12.45 38.30
CA GLY A 603 -0.27 13.64 37.56
C GLY A 603 0.77 14.10 36.53
N PHE A 604 0.28 14.67 35.43
CA PHE A 604 1.08 15.38 34.44
C PHE A 604 0.25 16.52 33.84
N SER A 605 0.86 17.69 33.68
CA SER A 605 0.20 18.88 33.13
C SER A 605 1.22 19.74 32.41
N ILE A 606 0.74 20.61 31.53
CA ILE A 606 1.52 21.67 30.88
C ILE A 606 0.86 23.01 31.17
N GLY A 607 1.66 24.05 31.36
CA GLY A 607 1.16 25.43 31.49
C GLY A 607 2.02 26.43 30.74
N ILE A 608 1.63 27.70 30.77
CA ILE A 608 2.40 28.79 30.14
C ILE A 608 3.80 28.95 30.74
N GLY A 609 3.97 28.60 32.02
CA GLY A 609 5.28 28.62 32.69
C GLY A 609 6.30 27.70 32.04
N ASP A 610 5.86 26.63 31.34
CA ASP A 610 6.76 25.72 30.64
C ASP A 610 7.37 26.32 29.35
N THR A 611 6.81 27.44 28.85
CA THR A 611 7.31 28.13 27.65
C THR A 611 8.10 29.39 27.99
N VAL A 612 8.22 29.77 29.26
CA VAL A 612 8.95 30.96 29.69
C VAL A 612 10.43 30.60 29.86
N ALA A 613 11.30 31.29 29.13
CA ALA A 613 12.75 31.19 29.30
C ALA A 613 13.28 32.22 30.32
N ASP A 614 14.45 31.92 30.89
CA ASP A 614 15.16 32.81 31.80
C ASP A 614 15.53 34.13 31.13
N ARG A 615 15.51 35.23 31.90
CA ARG A 615 15.83 36.58 31.37
C ARG A 615 17.19 36.65 30.68
N ASN A 616 18.19 35.96 31.22
CA ASN A 616 19.52 35.90 30.62
C ASN A 616 19.48 35.25 29.24
N THR A 617 18.79 34.12 29.11
CA THR A 617 18.61 33.43 27.83
C THR A 617 17.85 34.30 26.84
N VAL A 618 16.81 35.03 27.30
CA VAL A 618 16.05 35.95 26.45
C VAL A 618 16.93 37.08 25.90
N MET A 619 17.82 37.65 26.72
CA MET A 619 18.79 38.65 26.26
C MET A 619 19.75 38.07 25.23
N THR A 620 20.26 36.87 25.45
CA THR A 620 21.12 36.16 24.49
C THR A 620 20.39 35.89 23.17
N ILE A 621 19.13 35.44 23.22
CA ILE A 621 18.30 35.20 22.04
C ILE A 621 18.12 36.49 21.23
N THR A 622 17.74 37.60 21.88
CA THR A 622 17.61 38.89 21.22
C THR A 622 18.94 39.34 20.61
N SER A 623 20.08 39.11 21.29
CA SER A 623 21.41 39.42 20.74
C SER A 623 21.75 38.59 19.51
N ILE A 624 21.40 37.29 19.48
CA ILE A 624 21.61 36.42 18.31
C ILE A 624 20.80 36.93 17.12
N ILE A 625 19.54 37.30 17.35
CA ILE A 625 18.65 37.80 16.29
C ILE A 625 19.17 39.15 15.75
N ASN A 626 19.56 40.07 16.62
CA ASN A 626 20.14 41.36 16.23
C ASN A 626 21.43 41.18 15.42
N ASN A 627 22.31 40.25 15.80
CA ASN A 627 23.51 39.95 15.02
C ASN A 627 23.15 39.41 13.62
N ALA A 628 22.10 38.62 13.51
CA ALA A 628 21.63 38.10 12.22
C ALA A 628 21.02 39.20 11.34
N THR A 629 20.25 40.14 11.91
CA THR A 629 19.69 41.28 11.15
C THR A 629 20.78 42.25 10.69
N THR A 630 21.83 42.47 11.50
CA THR A 630 23.04 43.19 11.06
C THR A 630 23.73 42.49 9.89
N ASN A 631 23.96 41.17 9.98
CA ASN A 631 24.59 40.40 8.90
C ASN A 631 23.78 40.46 7.58
N VAL A 632 22.45 40.39 7.66
CA VAL A 632 21.59 40.57 6.48
C VAL A 632 21.71 41.99 5.91
N SER A 633 21.84 43.00 6.77
CA SER A 633 22.04 44.39 6.33
C SER A 633 23.37 44.55 5.58
N ASP A 634 24.43 43.92 6.06
CA ASP A 634 25.73 43.88 5.37
C ASP A 634 25.64 43.18 4.01
N LEU A 635 24.91 42.05 3.93
CA LEU A 635 24.66 41.36 2.67
C LEU A 635 23.87 42.22 1.67
N ILE A 636 22.89 43.00 2.14
CA ILE A 636 22.14 43.96 1.31
C ILE A 636 23.09 45.02 0.75
N ILE A 637 23.96 45.59 1.59
CA ILE A 637 24.93 46.61 1.18
C ILE A 637 25.92 46.02 0.17
N GLN A 638 26.42 44.80 0.39
CA GLN A 638 27.32 44.13 -0.54
C GLN A 638 26.67 43.86 -1.91
N ALA A 639 25.40 43.45 -1.91
CA ALA A 639 24.64 43.25 -3.14
C ALA A 639 24.38 44.58 -3.88
N GLN A 640 24.10 45.66 -3.16
CA GLN A 640 23.92 47.00 -3.74
C GLN A 640 25.22 47.59 -4.30
N GLN A 641 26.38 47.24 -3.71
CA GLN A 641 27.71 47.64 -4.17
C GLN A 641 28.30 46.72 -5.23
N ASP A 642 27.53 45.73 -5.72
CA ASP A 642 27.95 44.72 -6.70
C ASP A 642 29.21 43.94 -6.29
N LYS A 643 29.42 43.77 -4.98
CA LYS A 643 30.53 43.01 -4.39
C LYS A 643 30.18 41.54 -4.13
N LEU A 644 28.92 41.16 -4.34
CA LEU A 644 28.44 39.81 -4.08
C LEU A 644 28.69 38.92 -5.31
N GLU A 645 29.53 37.91 -5.17
CA GLU A 645 29.79 36.95 -6.23
C GLU A 645 28.63 35.96 -6.41
N CYS A 646 28.28 35.67 -7.67
CA CYS A 646 27.25 34.69 -8.01
C CYS A 646 27.76 33.27 -7.77
N LYS A 647 26.94 32.44 -7.11
CA LYS A 647 27.25 31.01 -7.03
C LYS A 647 27.01 30.33 -8.39
N PRO A 648 27.78 29.28 -8.74
CA PRO A 648 27.58 28.56 -9.99
C PRO A 648 26.13 28.08 -10.15
N GLY A 649 25.51 28.37 -11.30
CA GLY A 649 24.13 27.97 -11.61
C GLY A 649 23.03 28.81 -10.95
N MET A 650 23.37 29.89 -10.24
CA MET A 650 22.42 30.83 -9.62
C MET A 650 22.59 32.24 -10.17
N THR A 651 21.49 32.98 -10.28
CA THR A 651 21.55 34.43 -10.53
C THR A 651 22.06 35.19 -9.30
N LEU A 652 22.48 36.45 -9.47
CA LEU A 652 22.89 37.32 -8.36
C LEU A 652 21.81 37.43 -7.28
N ARG A 653 20.55 37.61 -7.70
CA ARG A 653 19.39 37.72 -6.79
C ARG A 653 19.11 36.41 -6.05
N GLU A 654 19.19 35.28 -6.73
CA GLU A 654 19.02 33.96 -6.09
C GLU A 654 20.15 33.67 -5.11
N THR A 655 21.38 34.05 -5.45
CA THR A 655 22.53 33.94 -4.55
C THR A 655 22.34 34.79 -3.31
N PHE A 656 21.89 36.04 -3.47
CA PHE A 656 21.53 36.94 -2.38
C PHE A 656 20.44 36.32 -1.48
N GLU A 657 19.31 35.92 -2.06
CA GLU A 657 18.20 35.32 -1.30
C GLU A 657 18.60 34.02 -0.59
N SER A 658 19.44 33.18 -1.23
CA SER A 658 19.99 31.97 -0.61
C SER A 658 20.86 32.29 0.61
N ASN A 659 21.73 33.29 0.51
CA ASN A 659 22.60 33.70 1.62
C ASN A 659 21.80 34.29 2.78
N VAL A 660 20.79 35.13 2.49
CA VAL A 660 19.91 35.71 3.51
C VAL A 660 19.07 34.64 4.22
N ASN A 661 18.43 33.74 3.47
CA ASN A 661 17.67 32.64 4.05
C ASN A 661 18.54 31.74 4.93
N ARG A 662 19.78 31.46 4.51
CA ARG A 662 20.73 30.70 5.33
C ARG A 662 21.04 31.42 6.65
N ALA A 663 21.36 32.72 6.60
CA ALA A 663 21.65 33.49 7.80
C ALA A 663 20.47 33.52 8.80
N LEU A 664 19.25 33.75 8.31
CA LEU A 664 18.04 33.81 9.14
C LEU A 664 17.65 32.44 9.72
N ASN A 665 17.81 31.36 8.95
CA ASN A 665 17.54 30.00 9.44
C ASN A 665 18.56 29.57 10.50
N THR A 666 19.86 29.86 10.30
CA THR A 666 20.89 29.61 11.32
C THR A 666 20.59 30.37 12.61
N ALA A 667 20.18 31.64 12.51
CA ALA A 667 19.83 32.45 13.67
C ALA A 667 18.66 31.85 14.47
N ARG A 668 17.61 31.38 13.77
CA ARG A 668 16.48 30.68 14.39
C ARG A 668 16.92 29.39 15.09
N ASP A 669 17.76 28.60 14.45
CA ASP A 669 18.19 27.30 14.98
C ASP A 669 19.10 27.49 16.21
N ASP A 670 19.98 28.49 16.21
CA ASP A 670 20.85 28.80 17.34
C ASP A 670 20.08 29.41 18.52
N ALA A 671 19.14 30.33 18.25
CA ALA A 671 18.21 30.83 19.26
C ALA A 671 17.38 29.69 19.88
N GLY A 672 16.91 28.75 19.06
CA GLY A 672 16.17 27.57 19.50
C GLY A 672 16.99 26.62 20.37
N LYS A 673 18.22 26.30 19.97
CA LYS A 673 19.14 25.48 20.77
C LYS A 673 19.41 26.12 22.13
N MET A 674 19.57 27.44 22.17
CA MET A 674 19.81 28.15 23.43
C MET A 674 18.61 28.12 24.36
N ALA A 675 17.40 28.31 23.81
CA ALA A 675 16.17 28.12 24.58
C ALA A 675 16.03 26.68 25.10
N GLN A 676 16.38 25.66 24.30
CA GLN A 676 16.29 24.26 24.74
C GLN A 676 17.27 23.92 25.86
N GLN A 677 18.50 24.45 25.80
CA GLN A 677 19.52 24.20 26.80
C GLN A 677 19.19 24.88 28.14
N SER A 678 18.53 26.04 28.13
CA SER A 678 18.12 26.72 29.35
C SER A 678 16.95 26.05 30.06
N LEU A 679 16.06 25.36 29.33
CA LEU A 679 14.94 24.66 29.93
C LEU A 679 15.43 23.51 30.85
N ARG A 680 14.98 23.54 32.10
CA ARG A 680 15.20 22.47 33.08
C ARG A 680 14.68 21.12 32.58
N GLU A 681 15.26 20.02 33.07
CA GLU A 681 14.76 18.67 32.74
C GLU A 681 13.35 18.39 33.26
N ASP A 682 12.93 19.13 34.29
CA ASP A 682 11.62 19.02 34.93
C ASP A 682 10.50 19.66 34.11
N ASN A 683 10.86 20.49 33.13
CA ASN A 683 9.93 21.21 32.26
C ASN A 683 9.03 20.23 31.47
N ASN A 684 7.72 20.44 31.52
CA ASN A 684 6.76 19.47 30.99
C ASN A 684 6.81 19.37 29.46
N VAL A 685 7.01 20.50 28.77
CA VAL A 685 7.19 20.52 27.30
C VAL A 685 8.42 19.70 26.92
N LYS A 686 9.55 19.94 27.60
CA LYS A 686 10.79 19.20 27.35
C LYS A 686 10.61 17.69 27.61
N GLN A 687 9.87 17.31 28.65
CA GLN A 687 9.59 15.90 28.96
C GLN A 687 8.78 15.20 27.86
N MET A 688 7.77 15.88 27.29
CA MET A 688 6.99 15.33 26.17
C MET A 688 7.86 15.13 24.93
N VAL A 689 8.66 16.14 24.57
CA VAL A 689 9.54 16.08 23.39
C VAL A 689 10.58 14.97 23.53
N ILE A 690 11.22 14.82 24.69
CA ILE A 690 12.22 13.76 24.92
C ILE A 690 11.57 12.37 24.91
N SER A 691 10.38 12.22 25.50
CA SER A 691 9.63 10.95 25.44
C SER A 691 9.23 10.57 24.03
N GLY A 692 9.01 11.58 23.17
CA GLY A 692 8.48 11.43 21.82
C GLY A 692 6.95 11.29 21.78
N SER A 693 6.24 11.61 22.87
CA SER A 693 4.77 11.54 22.94
C SER A 693 4.10 12.56 22.04
N LYS A 694 4.50 13.84 22.15
CA LYS A 694 4.02 14.94 21.30
C LYS A 694 5.00 16.10 21.29
N GLY A 695 5.02 16.83 20.18
CA GLY A 695 5.90 17.97 19.96
C GLY A 695 7.31 17.57 19.50
N SER A 696 8.06 18.59 19.10
CA SER A 696 9.44 18.48 18.60
C SER A 696 10.25 19.70 19.05
N PHE A 697 11.58 19.65 18.84
CA PHE A 697 12.45 20.77 19.22
C PHE A 697 12.10 22.09 18.53
N ILE A 698 11.58 22.03 17.29
CA ILE A 698 11.13 23.24 16.58
C ILE A 698 9.92 23.88 17.27
N ASN A 699 9.00 23.10 17.83
CA ASN A 699 7.84 23.67 18.55
C ASN A 699 8.30 24.46 19.79
N VAL A 700 9.27 23.92 20.53
CA VAL A 700 9.85 24.59 21.72
C VAL A 700 10.52 25.89 21.32
N SER A 701 11.30 25.86 20.22
CA SER A 701 11.96 27.05 19.67
C SER A 701 10.94 28.13 19.29
N GLN A 702 9.88 27.79 18.58
CA GLN A 702 8.87 28.76 18.11
C GLN A 702 8.02 29.35 19.24
N MET A 703 7.71 28.56 20.28
CA MET A 703 6.97 29.04 21.44
C MET A 703 7.81 29.97 22.32
N THR A 704 9.10 29.69 22.46
CA THR A 704 9.96 30.32 23.47
C THR A 704 10.88 31.40 22.89
N ALA A 705 11.54 31.12 21.76
CA ALA A 705 12.59 31.94 21.18
C ALA A 705 12.08 32.85 20.04
N CYS A 706 11.89 32.32 18.84
CA CYS A 706 11.38 33.05 17.68
C CYS A 706 10.68 32.09 16.70
N VAL A 707 9.65 32.57 15.99
CA VAL A 707 8.93 31.75 14.99
C VAL A 707 9.78 31.54 13.73
N GLY A 708 10.52 32.56 13.30
CA GLY A 708 11.46 32.52 12.18
C GLY A 708 10.85 32.93 10.82
N GLN A 709 11.61 32.70 9.75
CA GLN A 709 11.27 33.13 8.39
C GLN A 709 10.01 32.42 7.83
N GLN A 710 9.05 33.20 7.34
CA GLN A 710 7.89 32.70 6.60
C GLN A 710 8.20 32.64 5.11
N ASN A 711 7.88 31.51 4.49
CA ASN A 711 8.10 31.28 3.07
C ASN A 711 6.77 31.04 2.36
N VAL A 712 6.71 31.44 1.09
CA VAL A 712 5.64 31.13 0.14
C VAL A 712 6.30 30.66 -1.15
N GLU A 713 5.90 29.49 -1.67
CA GLU A 713 6.48 28.87 -2.87
C GLU A 713 8.01 28.70 -2.78
N GLY A 714 8.51 28.38 -1.58
CA GLY A 714 9.94 28.17 -1.31
C GLY A 714 10.79 29.46 -1.31
N LYS A 715 10.17 30.64 -1.43
CA LYS A 715 10.84 31.95 -1.36
C LYS A 715 10.34 32.75 -0.16
N ARG A 716 11.10 33.75 0.27
CA ARG A 716 10.60 34.76 1.21
C ARG A 716 9.41 35.51 0.61
N ILE A 717 8.58 36.13 1.44
CA ILE A 717 7.33 36.78 1.03
C ILE A 717 7.54 37.65 -0.21
N PRO A 718 6.89 37.37 -1.35
CA PRO A 718 7.10 38.11 -2.58
C PRO A 718 6.51 39.53 -2.50
N PHE A 719 6.96 40.41 -3.38
CA PHE A 719 6.40 41.76 -3.49
C PHE A 719 5.03 41.70 -4.20
N GLY A 720 3.96 41.64 -3.41
CA GLY A 720 2.59 41.68 -3.92
C GLY A 720 2.15 43.08 -4.37
N PHE A 721 2.69 44.13 -3.78
CA PHE A 721 2.53 45.51 -4.23
C PHE A 721 3.74 45.95 -5.07
N LYS A 722 3.60 47.08 -5.78
CA LYS A 722 4.68 47.64 -6.62
C LYS A 722 5.98 47.82 -5.83
N TYR A 723 6.91 46.88 -6.01
CA TYR A 723 8.22 46.80 -5.37
C TYR A 723 8.19 46.76 -3.82
N ARG A 724 7.12 46.22 -3.20
CA ARG A 724 7.04 46.06 -1.73
C ARG A 724 6.06 44.97 -1.31
N THR A 725 6.18 44.46 -0.09
CA THR A 725 5.33 43.38 0.45
C THR A 725 4.01 43.90 1.01
N LEU A 726 4.05 44.97 1.81
CA LEU A 726 2.90 45.65 2.40
C LEU A 726 2.97 47.17 2.16
N PRO A 727 1.83 47.90 2.22
CA PRO A 727 1.83 49.36 2.06
C PRO A 727 2.59 50.10 3.17
N HIS A 728 2.85 49.43 4.30
CA HIS A 728 3.60 49.93 5.45
C HIS A 728 5.12 49.98 5.21
N PHE A 729 5.63 49.23 4.23
CA PHE A 729 7.06 49.21 3.90
C PHE A 729 7.37 50.15 2.73
N THR A 730 8.62 50.60 2.69
CA THR A 730 9.17 51.35 1.56
C THR A 730 9.39 50.43 0.35
N LYS A 731 9.65 51.04 -0.82
CA LYS A 731 9.92 50.27 -2.03
C LYS A 731 11.34 49.69 -1.98
N ASP A 732 11.50 48.51 -2.59
CA ASP A 732 12.75 47.77 -2.72
C ASP A 732 13.38 47.40 -1.35
N ASP A 733 12.53 47.25 -0.33
CA ASP A 733 12.94 46.84 1.01
C ASP A 733 13.12 45.31 1.08
N HIS A 734 14.39 44.88 1.10
CA HIS A 734 14.81 43.48 1.20
C HIS A 734 15.18 43.03 2.63
N SER A 735 14.88 43.86 3.63
CA SER A 735 15.12 43.56 5.05
C SER A 735 14.38 42.28 5.50
N PRO A 736 14.82 41.66 6.61
CA PRO A 736 14.12 40.51 7.20
C PRO A 736 12.65 40.82 7.52
N GLU A 737 12.37 41.96 8.14
CA GLU A 737 11.02 42.36 8.56
C GLU A 737 10.06 42.54 7.37
N SER A 738 10.49 43.28 6.34
CA SER A 738 9.69 43.50 5.12
C SER A 738 9.37 42.18 4.41
N ARG A 739 10.29 41.22 4.46
CA ARG A 739 10.23 39.96 3.71
C ARG A 739 9.74 38.78 4.55
N GLY A 740 9.09 39.02 5.70
CA GLY A 740 8.36 38.01 6.45
C GLY A 740 9.18 37.20 7.47
N PHE A 741 10.28 37.74 7.97
CA PHE A 741 10.94 37.19 9.16
C PHE A 741 10.15 37.56 10.42
N VAL A 742 9.78 36.55 11.20
CA VAL A 742 9.10 36.75 12.49
C VAL A 742 10.12 36.61 13.61
N GLU A 743 10.51 37.75 14.19
CA GLU A 743 11.45 37.81 15.31
C GLU A 743 10.79 37.34 16.62
N ASN A 744 9.50 37.62 16.78
CA ASN A 744 8.79 37.27 18.01
C ASN A 744 8.48 35.78 18.12
N SER A 745 8.33 35.32 19.37
CA SER A 745 7.79 34.00 19.70
C SER A 745 6.28 34.06 19.90
N TYR A 746 5.61 32.90 19.90
CA TYR A 746 4.18 32.84 20.23
C TYR A 746 3.87 33.35 21.65
N LEU A 747 4.81 33.25 22.58
CA LEU A 747 4.67 33.77 23.94
C LEU A 747 4.68 35.31 23.98
N ARG A 748 5.58 35.95 23.22
CA ARG A 748 5.62 37.42 23.12
C ARG A 748 4.43 37.98 22.34
N GLY A 749 3.93 37.21 21.37
CA GLY A 749 2.90 37.63 20.43
C GLY A 749 3.50 38.23 19.17
N LEU A 750 2.79 38.09 18.04
CA LEU A 750 3.22 38.61 16.75
C LEU A 750 2.75 40.05 16.54
N THR A 751 3.56 40.86 15.88
CA THR A 751 3.14 42.17 15.37
C THR A 751 2.13 42.01 14.21
N PRO A 752 1.35 43.05 13.84
CA PRO A 752 0.37 42.94 12.76
C PRO A 752 0.99 42.53 11.40
N GLN A 753 2.19 43.01 11.08
CA GLN A 753 2.91 42.65 9.85
C GLN A 753 3.34 41.18 9.89
N GLU A 754 3.96 40.75 10.99
CA GLU A 754 4.37 39.35 11.21
C GLU A 754 3.17 38.40 11.17
N PHE A 755 2.05 38.77 11.80
CA PHE A 755 0.82 37.98 11.81
C PHE A 755 0.28 37.78 10.39
N PHE A 756 0.26 38.84 9.57
CA PHE A 756 -0.20 38.73 8.19
C PHE A 756 0.72 37.83 7.35
N PHE A 757 2.04 37.98 7.47
CA PHE A 757 3.00 37.11 6.77
C PHE A 757 2.93 35.66 7.25
N HIS A 758 2.73 35.43 8.54
CA HIS A 758 2.51 34.10 9.09
C HIS A 758 1.21 33.47 8.59
N ALA A 759 0.13 34.26 8.48
CA ALA A 759 -1.12 33.80 7.90
C ALA A 759 -0.98 33.46 6.40
N MET A 760 -0.18 34.20 5.64
CA MET A 760 0.14 33.87 4.24
C MET A 760 0.84 32.51 4.13
N GLY A 761 1.89 32.28 4.93
CA GLY A 761 2.60 30.99 4.95
C GLY A 761 1.71 29.84 5.42
N GLY A 762 0.89 30.07 6.46
CA GLY A 762 -0.08 29.09 6.95
C GLY A 762 -1.15 28.73 5.90
N ARG A 763 -1.59 29.71 5.09
CA ARG A 763 -2.58 29.48 4.02
C ARG A 763 -2.04 28.58 2.92
N GLU A 764 -0.76 28.70 2.56
CA GLU A 764 -0.12 27.79 1.60
C GLU A 764 -0.18 26.34 2.11
N GLY A 765 0.18 26.10 3.37
CA GLY A 765 0.11 24.76 3.97
C GLY A 765 -1.30 24.15 3.98
N LEU A 766 -2.34 24.98 4.21
CA LEU A 766 -3.74 24.53 4.14
C LEU A 766 -4.15 24.16 2.71
N ILE A 767 -3.74 24.95 1.72
CA ILE A 767 -4.03 24.69 0.29
C ILE A 767 -3.30 23.42 -0.16
N ASP A 768 -2.02 23.29 0.18
CA ASP A 768 -1.19 22.13 -0.15
C ASP A 768 -1.79 20.84 0.44
N THR A 769 -2.26 20.89 1.68
CA THR A 769 -2.96 19.75 2.32
C THR A 769 -4.22 19.35 1.54
N ALA A 770 -5.02 20.32 1.10
CA ALA A 770 -6.24 20.05 0.33
C ALA A 770 -5.94 19.47 -1.07
N VAL A 771 -4.92 20.00 -1.77
CA VAL A 771 -4.51 19.53 -3.09
C VAL A 771 -3.87 18.14 -3.00
N LYS A 772 -2.91 17.95 -2.07
CA LYS A 772 -2.27 16.65 -1.84
C LYS A 772 -3.29 15.56 -1.54
N THR A 773 -4.32 15.85 -0.75
CA THR A 773 -5.38 14.87 -0.44
C THR A 773 -6.09 14.36 -1.70
N ALA A 774 -6.38 15.24 -2.66
CA ALA A 774 -7.05 14.85 -3.91
C ALA A 774 -6.11 14.09 -4.87
N GLU A 775 -4.87 14.55 -5.01
CA GLU A 775 -3.89 13.94 -5.91
C GLU A 775 -3.39 12.59 -5.42
N THR A 776 -3.02 12.48 -4.14
CA THR A 776 -2.53 11.23 -3.54
C THR A 776 -3.59 10.14 -3.62
N GLY A 777 -4.86 10.45 -3.30
CA GLY A 777 -5.96 9.49 -3.44
C GLY A 777 -6.21 9.04 -4.88
N TYR A 778 -5.95 9.91 -5.87
CA TYR A 778 -6.03 9.52 -7.29
C TYR A 778 -4.85 8.65 -7.72
N ILE A 779 -3.62 9.00 -7.32
CA ILE A 779 -2.40 8.22 -7.58
C ILE A 779 -2.54 6.82 -6.99
N GLN A 780 -2.91 6.73 -5.73
CA GLN A 780 -3.10 5.46 -5.04
C GLN A 780 -4.11 4.57 -5.76
N ARG A 781 -5.27 5.13 -6.16
CA ARG A 781 -6.26 4.37 -6.93
C ARG A 781 -5.68 3.84 -8.25
N ARG A 782 -4.85 4.63 -8.94
CA ARG A 782 -4.20 4.21 -10.19
C ARG A 782 -3.20 3.08 -9.95
N LEU A 783 -2.40 3.17 -8.88
CA LEU A 783 -1.47 2.11 -8.50
C LEU A 783 -2.21 0.82 -8.19
N VAL A 784 -3.24 0.88 -7.33
CA VAL A 784 -4.05 -0.29 -6.98
C VAL A 784 -4.67 -0.89 -8.23
N LYS A 785 -5.26 -0.09 -9.11
CA LYS A 785 -5.87 -0.60 -10.35
C LYS A 785 -4.88 -1.19 -11.35
N ALA A 786 -3.63 -0.76 -11.32
CA ALA A 786 -2.58 -1.31 -12.19
C ALA A 786 -2.01 -2.64 -11.65
N LEU A 787 -2.08 -2.87 -10.34
CA LEU A 787 -1.44 -4.00 -9.66
C LEU A 787 -2.43 -4.94 -8.96
N GLU A 788 -3.74 -4.75 -9.11
CA GLU A 788 -4.74 -5.51 -8.35
C GLU A 788 -4.78 -7.01 -8.69
N ASP A 789 -4.33 -7.40 -9.86
CA ASP A 789 -4.34 -8.79 -10.33
C ASP A 789 -3.02 -9.53 -10.11
N VAL A 790 -2.01 -8.85 -9.53
CA VAL A 790 -0.69 -9.40 -9.30
C VAL A 790 -0.65 -10.12 -7.95
N MET A 791 -0.37 -11.42 -7.99
CA MET A 791 -0.35 -12.29 -6.80
C MET A 791 0.77 -13.33 -6.87
N VAL A 792 1.19 -13.82 -5.69
CA VAL A 792 2.13 -14.94 -5.57
C VAL A 792 1.39 -16.24 -5.87
N LYS A 793 1.95 -17.06 -6.77
CA LYS A 793 1.44 -18.39 -7.12
C LYS A 793 2.16 -19.47 -6.32
N TYR A 794 1.61 -20.68 -6.31
CA TYR A 794 2.15 -21.82 -5.56
C TYR A 794 3.55 -22.27 -5.98
N ASP A 795 4.02 -21.85 -7.15
CA ASP A 795 5.38 -22.07 -7.64
C ASP A 795 6.39 -21.02 -7.15
N GLY A 796 5.97 -20.08 -6.29
CA GLY A 796 6.80 -18.97 -5.79
C GLY A 796 6.92 -17.79 -6.76
N THR A 797 6.37 -17.90 -7.97
CA THR A 797 6.40 -16.83 -8.97
C THR A 797 5.30 -15.80 -8.71
N VAL A 798 5.55 -14.56 -9.13
CA VAL A 798 4.56 -13.48 -9.08
C VAL A 798 3.97 -13.31 -10.47
N ARG A 799 2.65 -13.51 -10.60
CA ARG A 799 1.96 -13.45 -11.91
C ARG A 799 0.74 -12.55 -11.88
N ASN A 800 0.42 -12.01 -13.03
CA ASN A 800 -0.82 -11.27 -13.26
C ASN A 800 -2.01 -12.20 -13.61
N SER A 801 -3.19 -11.64 -13.86
CA SER A 801 -4.40 -12.40 -14.23
C SER A 801 -4.28 -13.22 -15.52
N LEU A 802 -3.43 -12.79 -16.46
CA LEU A 802 -3.17 -13.49 -17.72
C LEU A 802 -2.14 -14.61 -17.59
N GLY A 803 -1.54 -14.77 -16.41
CA GLY A 803 -0.48 -15.75 -16.16
C GLY A 803 0.90 -15.30 -16.66
N HIS A 804 1.08 -14.04 -17.05
CA HIS A 804 2.40 -13.49 -17.33
C HIS A 804 3.19 -13.34 -16.02
N VAL A 805 4.45 -13.77 -16.05
CA VAL A 805 5.37 -13.68 -14.92
C VAL A 805 5.89 -12.23 -14.82
N VAL A 806 5.72 -11.62 -13.65
CA VAL A 806 6.25 -10.30 -13.29
C VAL A 806 7.59 -10.46 -12.58
N GLN A 807 7.66 -11.39 -11.62
CA GLN A 807 8.89 -11.77 -10.92
C GLN A 807 8.97 -13.30 -10.83
N PHE A 808 10.17 -13.86 -10.98
CA PHE A 808 10.40 -15.30 -10.83
C PHE A 808 10.39 -15.75 -9.36
N CYS A 809 10.81 -14.87 -8.46
CA CYS A 809 10.71 -15.05 -7.02
C CYS A 809 10.17 -13.73 -6.44
N TYR A 810 9.23 -13.80 -5.51
CA TYR A 810 8.69 -12.59 -4.87
C TYR A 810 9.80 -11.79 -4.18
N GLY A 811 9.91 -10.49 -4.45
CA GLY A 811 10.93 -9.65 -3.81
C GLY A 811 12.38 -10.04 -4.11
N GLU A 812 12.60 -10.92 -5.10
CA GLU A 812 13.90 -11.51 -5.44
C GLU A 812 14.51 -12.43 -4.35
N ASP A 813 13.90 -12.52 -3.16
CA ASP A 813 14.32 -13.35 -2.02
C ASP A 813 13.28 -14.40 -1.56
N GLY A 814 12.01 -14.23 -1.96
CA GLY A 814 10.88 -15.08 -1.60
C GLY A 814 10.37 -14.90 -0.16
N MET A 815 10.73 -13.79 0.50
CA MET A 815 10.42 -13.55 1.91
C MET A 815 9.23 -12.60 2.09
N ASP A 816 8.42 -12.84 3.12
CA ASP A 816 7.41 -11.89 3.58
C ASP A 816 8.08 -10.74 4.35
N ALA A 817 7.85 -9.52 3.90
CA ALA A 817 8.38 -8.30 4.50
C ALA A 817 8.01 -8.12 5.98
N CYS A 818 6.96 -8.78 6.51
CA CYS A 818 6.63 -8.73 7.94
C CYS A 818 7.68 -9.41 8.83
N HIS A 819 8.43 -10.39 8.31
CA HIS A 819 9.37 -11.22 9.07
C HIS A 819 10.84 -10.81 8.90
N VAL A 820 11.08 -9.68 8.24
CA VAL A 820 12.41 -9.18 7.91
C VAL A 820 12.86 -8.12 8.93
N GLU A 821 14.12 -8.19 9.37
CA GLU A 821 14.69 -7.23 10.31
C GLU A 821 16.01 -6.65 9.78
N LYS A 822 16.32 -5.40 10.12
CA LYS A 822 17.61 -4.80 9.74
C LYS A 822 18.76 -5.45 10.52
N GLN A 823 19.65 -6.12 9.81
CA GLN A 823 20.82 -6.82 10.37
C GLN A 823 22.12 -6.21 9.82
N ARG A 824 23.23 -6.42 10.52
CA ARG A 824 24.56 -5.95 10.09
C ARG A 824 25.42 -7.12 9.63
N ILE A 825 25.97 -7.00 8.43
CA ILE A 825 26.94 -7.93 7.84
C ILE A 825 28.34 -7.41 8.18
N ASP A 826 28.92 -8.00 9.23
CA ASP A 826 30.14 -7.49 9.86
C ASP A 826 31.36 -7.47 8.89
N THR A 827 31.40 -8.33 7.87
CA THR A 827 32.54 -8.51 6.96
C THR A 827 32.78 -7.35 5.99
N VAL A 828 31.75 -6.54 5.71
CA VAL A 828 31.79 -5.48 4.68
C VAL A 828 32.71 -4.33 5.05
N LYS A 829 32.63 -3.80 6.29
CA LYS A 829 33.38 -2.60 6.70
C LYS A 829 34.75 -2.87 7.36
N MET A 830 35.03 -4.11 7.77
CA MET A 830 36.27 -4.45 8.48
C MET A 830 37.53 -4.20 7.63
N SER A 831 38.63 -3.81 8.27
CA SER A 831 39.94 -3.80 7.59
C SER A 831 40.41 -5.24 7.31
N ASN A 832 41.35 -5.44 6.38
CA ASN A 832 41.87 -6.79 6.07
C ASN A 832 42.53 -7.43 7.30
N ALA A 833 43.32 -6.68 8.05
CA ALA A 833 43.93 -7.16 9.29
C ALA A 833 42.89 -7.52 10.37
N GLN A 834 41.80 -6.73 10.50
CA GLN A 834 40.72 -7.06 11.44
C GLN A 834 39.94 -8.29 10.99
N PHE A 835 39.74 -8.46 9.68
CA PHE A 835 39.06 -9.62 9.10
C PHE A 835 39.85 -10.90 9.32
N GLU A 836 41.15 -10.92 8.99
CA GLU A 836 42.03 -12.06 9.26
C GLU A 836 42.04 -12.42 10.75
N LYS A 837 42.18 -11.43 11.63
CA LYS A 837 42.15 -11.64 13.08
C LYS A 837 40.83 -12.22 13.59
N LYS A 838 39.70 -11.91 12.95
CA LYS A 838 38.36 -12.32 13.39
C LYS A 838 37.93 -13.68 12.84
N PHE A 839 38.45 -14.08 11.68
CA PHE A 839 37.96 -15.27 10.96
C PHE A 839 39.04 -16.32 10.67
N GLN A 840 40.30 -15.93 10.48
CA GLN A 840 41.36 -16.89 10.15
C GLN A 840 41.72 -17.72 11.39
N ILE A 841 41.78 -19.04 11.23
CA ILE A 841 42.36 -19.97 12.22
C ILE A 841 43.45 -20.76 11.51
N ASP A 842 44.62 -20.84 12.12
CA ASP A 842 45.72 -21.67 11.65
C ASP A 842 46.22 -22.51 12.84
N LEU A 843 46.03 -23.82 12.76
CA LEU A 843 46.41 -24.76 13.81
C LEU A 843 47.94 -24.99 13.85
N THR A 844 48.65 -24.68 12.76
CA THR A 844 50.11 -24.82 12.68
C THR A 844 50.86 -23.68 13.36
N ASP A 845 50.24 -22.49 13.39
CA ASP A 845 50.78 -21.29 14.03
C ASP A 845 50.11 -21.05 15.40
N LYS A 846 50.88 -21.17 16.48
CA LYS A 846 50.42 -20.94 17.86
C LYS A 846 49.83 -19.54 18.08
N ALA A 847 50.21 -18.53 17.29
CA ALA A 847 49.66 -17.18 17.41
C ALA A 847 48.30 -17.00 16.72
N LYS A 848 48.00 -17.86 15.73
CA LYS A 848 46.78 -17.80 14.91
C LYS A 848 45.80 -18.95 15.18
N GLY A 849 46.17 -19.91 16.01
CA GLY A 849 45.29 -20.96 16.53
C GLY A 849 44.26 -20.43 17.54
N PHE A 850 43.50 -21.36 18.13
CA PHE A 850 42.51 -21.05 19.16
C PHE A 850 43.17 -20.44 20.41
N LYS A 851 42.50 -19.46 21.02
CA LYS A 851 42.95 -18.91 22.30
C LYS A 851 43.06 -20.01 23.39
N PRO A 852 44.07 -19.93 24.28
CA PRO A 852 44.19 -20.85 25.41
C PRO A 852 42.93 -20.83 26.28
N GLY A 853 42.33 -22.00 26.53
CA GLY A 853 41.10 -22.14 27.32
C GLY A 853 39.79 -21.92 26.53
N ALA A 854 39.85 -21.75 25.21
CA ALA A 854 38.66 -21.62 24.37
C ALA A 854 37.95 -22.96 24.10
N LEU A 855 38.72 -24.05 23.99
CA LEU A 855 38.23 -25.42 23.75
C LEU A 855 38.59 -26.34 24.91
N ASP A 856 37.70 -27.29 25.20
CA ASP A 856 37.95 -28.28 26.23
C ASP A 856 39.04 -29.26 25.79
N TYR A 857 39.84 -29.74 26.74
CA TYR A 857 40.96 -30.65 26.48
C TYR A 857 40.48 -31.97 25.84
N SER A 858 39.28 -32.42 26.22
CA SER A 858 38.63 -33.59 25.64
C SER A 858 38.37 -33.43 24.14
N VAL A 859 37.94 -32.24 23.71
CA VAL A 859 37.68 -31.90 22.30
C VAL A 859 38.98 -31.76 21.51
N ILE A 860 40.01 -31.15 22.09
CA ILE A 860 41.33 -31.03 21.45
C ILE A 860 41.91 -32.42 21.17
N LYS A 861 41.83 -33.33 22.16
CA LYS A 861 42.32 -34.70 22.01
C LYS A 861 41.50 -35.49 20.98
N ALA A 862 40.17 -35.35 21.01
CA ALA A 862 39.29 -35.97 20.02
C ALA A 862 39.56 -35.46 18.60
N MET A 863 39.87 -34.17 18.45
CA MET A 863 40.23 -33.55 17.18
C MET A 863 41.54 -34.12 16.63
N GLU A 864 42.58 -34.25 17.47
CA GLU A 864 43.86 -34.86 17.08
C GLU A 864 43.71 -36.33 16.68
N GLU A 865 42.96 -37.12 17.47
CA GLU A 865 42.67 -38.53 17.16
C GLU A 865 41.90 -38.67 15.84
N ALA A 866 40.91 -37.80 15.61
CA ALA A 866 40.09 -37.81 14.40
C ALA A 866 40.80 -37.23 13.18
N ASP A 867 41.82 -36.38 13.33
CA ASP A 867 42.71 -35.92 12.25
C ASP A 867 43.66 -37.05 11.81
N ILE A 868 44.19 -37.83 12.76
CA ILE A 868 45.01 -39.02 12.45
C ILE A 868 44.18 -40.06 11.68
N GLU A 869 42.89 -40.20 12.01
CA GLU A 869 41.99 -41.13 11.32
C GLU A 869 41.55 -40.62 9.94
N SER A 870 41.25 -39.33 9.77
CA SER A 870 40.88 -38.76 8.46
C SER A 870 42.03 -38.83 7.46
N VAL A 871 43.27 -38.56 7.90
CA VAL A 871 44.48 -38.71 7.07
C VAL A 871 44.68 -40.16 6.63
N LYS A 872 44.34 -41.15 7.47
CA LYS A 872 44.38 -42.58 7.10
C LYS A 872 43.30 -42.97 6.08
N ARG A 873 42.15 -42.28 6.09
CA ARG A 873 41.02 -42.53 5.17
C ARG A 873 41.09 -41.71 3.88
N GLY A 874 42.04 -40.77 3.77
CA GLY A 874 42.17 -39.86 2.62
C GLY A 874 41.16 -38.71 2.62
N GLU A 875 40.59 -38.38 3.77
CA GLU A 875 39.67 -37.26 3.97
C GLU A 875 40.44 -35.99 4.35
N PRO A 876 39.89 -34.77 4.10
CA PRO A 876 40.55 -33.53 4.47
C PRO A 876 40.74 -33.44 5.99
N ASP A 877 41.94 -33.02 6.42
CA ASP A 877 42.25 -32.70 7.81
C ASP A 877 41.56 -31.40 8.26
N MET A 878 41.52 -31.16 9.58
CA MET A 878 40.83 -30.00 10.14
C MET A 878 41.39 -28.67 9.62
N GLN A 879 42.71 -28.57 9.42
CA GLN A 879 43.35 -27.38 8.86
C GLN A 879 42.82 -27.08 7.45
N THR A 880 42.74 -28.08 6.57
CA THR A 880 42.18 -27.90 5.23
C THR A 880 40.73 -27.44 5.26
N LEU A 881 39.92 -27.95 6.20
CA LEU A 881 38.53 -27.53 6.37
C LEU A 881 38.39 -26.06 6.83
N LEU A 882 39.24 -25.61 7.76
CA LEU A 882 39.28 -24.21 8.21
C LEU A 882 39.75 -23.25 7.11
N GLU A 883 40.74 -23.66 6.31
CA GLU A 883 41.18 -22.87 5.16
C GLU A 883 40.08 -22.75 4.10
N GLN A 884 39.30 -23.81 3.86
CA GLN A 884 38.15 -23.76 2.97
C GLN A 884 37.08 -22.78 3.45
N GLU A 885 36.75 -22.77 4.74
CA GLU A 885 35.83 -21.80 5.35
C GLU A 885 36.35 -20.37 5.15
N PHE A 886 37.62 -20.12 5.46
CA PHE A 886 38.22 -18.78 5.33
C PHE A 886 38.22 -18.29 3.87
N ARG A 887 38.59 -19.14 2.90
CA ARG A 887 38.53 -18.81 1.47
C ARG A 887 37.10 -18.50 1.01
N GLN A 888 36.11 -19.22 1.51
CA GLN A 888 34.70 -18.93 1.21
C GLN A 888 34.28 -17.57 1.76
N LEU A 889 34.67 -17.24 3.00
CA LEU A 889 34.37 -15.93 3.60
C LEU A 889 35.07 -14.78 2.85
N GLU A 890 36.29 -15.00 2.35
CA GLU A 890 37.01 -14.03 1.53
C GLU A 890 36.31 -13.81 0.18
N ALA A 891 35.86 -14.89 -0.48
CA ALA A 891 35.09 -14.81 -1.71
C ALA A 891 33.75 -14.07 -1.50
N ASP A 892 33.03 -14.39 -0.43
CA ASP A 892 31.78 -13.73 -0.05
C ASP A 892 32.01 -12.24 0.20
N ARG A 893 33.09 -11.87 0.92
CA ARG A 893 33.48 -10.48 1.18
C ARG A 893 33.83 -9.72 -0.10
N HIS A 894 34.52 -10.36 -1.03
CA HIS A 894 34.85 -9.76 -2.33
C HIS A 894 33.59 -9.51 -3.16
N LEU A 895 32.66 -10.46 -3.20
CA LEU A 895 31.37 -10.31 -3.89
C LEU A 895 30.53 -9.17 -3.27
N LEU A 896 30.45 -9.14 -1.93
CA LEU A 896 29.71 -8.12 -1.19
C LEU A 896 30.23 -6.71 -1.47
N ARG A 897 31.56 -6.51 -1.56
CA ARG A 897 32.14 -5.18 -1.79
C ARG A 897 32.12 -4.74 -3.25
N ASN A 898 32.37 -5.66 -4.17
CA ASN A 898 32.61 -5.30 -5.56
C ASN A 898 31.36 -5.39 -6.44
N TYR A 899 30.41 -6.26 -6.10
CA TYR A 899 29.21 -6.49 -6.90
C TYR A 899 27.93 -6.04 -6.20
N ILE A 900 27.73 -6.42 -4.93
CA ILE A 900 26.44 -6.20 -4.25
C ILE A 900 26.35 -4.80 -3.61
N PHE A 901 27.29 -4.44 -2.73
CA PHE A 901 27.28 -3.22 -1.92
C PHE A 901 28.48 -2.32 -2.24
N THR A 902 28.47 -1.70 -3.42
CA THR A 902 29.55 -0.83 -3.90
C THR A 902 29.75 0.43 -3.05
N GLU A 903 28.70 0.89 -2.35
CA GLU A 903 28.74 2.06 -1.45
C GLU A 903 29.29 1.73 -0.05
N GLY A 904 29.46 0.44 0.29
CA GLY A 904 29.99 0.00 1.58
C GLY A 904 28.98 -0.06 2.72
N ASP A 905 27.68 -0.07 2.42
CA ASP A 905 26.62 -0.24 3.41
C ASP A 905 26.62 -1.65 4.01
N ASP A 906 26.67 -1.73 5.34
CA ASP A 906 26.76 -2.98 6.10
C ASP A 906 25.42 -3.42 6.71
N SER A 907 24.36 -2.61 6.61
CA SER A 907 23.13 -2.83 7.35
C SER A 907 21.90 -3.00 6.43
N TRP A 908 21.43 -4.24 6.30
CA TRP A 908 20.41 -4.65 5.34
C TRP A 908 19.26 -5.42 6.02
N PRO A 909 18.02 -5.28 5.51
CA PRO A 909 16.88 -6.05 5.98
C PRO A 909 17.02 -7.52 5.56
N LEU A 910 17.11 -8.44 6.52
CA LEU A 910 17.24 -9.88 6.32
C LEU A 910 16.31 -10.65 7.26
N PRO A 911 15.80 -11.83 6.87
CA PRO A 911 14.96 -12.66 7.74
C PRO A 911 15.76 -13.14 8.96
N THR A 912 15.07 -13.46 10.05
CA THR A 912 15.63 -14.10 11.25
C THR A 912 16.85 -13.38 11.85
N ASN A 913 16.65 -12.62 12.94
CA ASN A 913 17.75 -11.93 13.62
C ASN A 913 18.72 -12.89 14.34
N ILE A 914 19.80 -13.30 13.67
CA ILE A 914 20.72 -14.34 14.13
C ILE A 914 21.41 -13.94 15.44
N LYS A 915 21.87 -12.68 15.55
CA LYS A 915 22.57 -12.17 16.75
C LYS A 915 21.69 -12.26 18.00
N ARG A 916 20.38 -12.04 17.85
CA ARG A 916 19.42 -12.14 18.95
C ARG A 916 19.23 -13.58 19.41
N TYR A 917 19.12 -14.54 18.49
CA TYR A 917 19.00 -15.96 18.85
C TYR A 917 20.26 -16.52 19.50
N ILE A 918 21.45 -16.08 19.07
CA ILE A 918 22.71 -16.40 19.76
C ILE A 918 22.70 -15.87 21.20
N TRP A 919 22.16 -14.67 21.44
CA TRP A 919 22.07 -14.13 22.79
C TRP A 919 21.03 -14.89 23.64
N ASN A 920 19.88 -15.22 23.06
CA ASN A 920 18.88 -16.05 23.73
C ASN A 920 19.43 -17.42 24.13
N SER A 921 20.20 -18.08 23.26
CA SER A 921 20.77 -19.39 23.56
C SER A 921 21.76 -19.33 24.72
N LYS A 922 22.62 -18.30 24.77
CA LYS A 922 23.54 -18.08 25.89
C LYS A 922 22.83 -18.04 27.24
N GLN A 923 21.66 -17.41 27.30
CA GLN A 923 20.89 -17.34 28.53
C GLN A 923 20.15 -18.62 28.85
N MET A 924 19.50 -19.22 27.84
CA MET A 924 18.71 -20.42 28.04
C MET A 924 19.55 -21.60 28.55
N PHE A 925 20.78 -21.71 28.06
CA PHE A 925 21.73 -22.76 28.47
C PHE A 925 22.73 -22.30 29.54
N HIS A 926 22.58 -21.07 30.07
CA HIS A 926 23.48 -20.49 31.07
C HIS A 926 24.98 -20.64 30.71
N VAL A 927 25.32 -20.25 29.49
CA VAL A 927 26.67 -20.37 28.94
C VAL A 927 27.65 -19.50 29.73
N ASP A 928 28.63 -20.13 30.38
CA ASP A 928 29.68 -19.45 31.13
C ASP A 928 30.87 -19.13 30.23
N HIS A 929 31.14 -17.85 30.02
CA HIS A 929 32.28 -17.36 29.24
C HIS A 929 33.65 -17.76 29.80
N LYS A 930 33.73 -18.20 31.06
CA LYS A 930 34.98 -18.65 31.68
C LYS A 930 35.28 -20.12 31.42
N ARG A 931 34.29 -20.90 30.99
CA ARG A 931 34.46 -22.32 30.70
C ARG A 931 34.82 -22.51 29.22
N PRO A 932 35.72 -23.45 28.92
CA PRO A 932 36.00 -23.82 27.55
C PRO A 932 34.74 -24.43 26.89
N SER A 933 34.59 -24.21 25.59
CA SER A 933 33.52 -24.82 24.79
C SER A 933 33.76 -26.32 24.58
N ASP A 934 32.68 -27.10 24.64
CA ASP A 934 32.62 -28.53 24.32
C ASP A 934 32.36 -28.80 22.82
N LEU A 935 32.33 -27.75 22.00
CA LEU A 935 31.92 -27.80 20.61
C LEU A 935 33.09 -28.17 19.68
N ASP A 936 32.94 -29.28 18.96
CA ASP A 936 33.90 -29.67 17.91
C ASP A 936 33.79 -28.75 16.68
N PRO A 937 34.87 -28.10 16.23
CA PRO A 937 34.91 -27.32 15.00
C PRO A 937 34.33 -28.02 13.76
N ARG A 938 34.51 -29.35 13.62
CA ARG A 938 33.94 -30.12 12.50
C ARG A 938 32.42 -30.10 12.52
N HIS A 939 31.84 -30.24 13.70
CA HIS A 939 30.40 -30.20 13.91
C HIS A 939 29.79 -28.86 13.48
N ILE A 940 30.49 -27.75 13.74
CA ILE A 940 30.06 -26.41 13.32
C ILE A 940 30.00 -26.33 11.79
N LEU A 941 31.08 -26.72 11.11
CA LEU A 941 31.17 -26.67 9.66
C LEU A 941 30.12 -27.55 8.98
N GLU A 942 29.92 -28.77 9.47
CA GLU A 942 28.90 -29.68 8.95
C GLU A 942 27.49 -29.15 9.19
N SER A 943 27.21 -28.63 10.38
CA SER A 943 25.89 -28.09 10.73
C SER A 943 25.55 -26.84 9.92
N VAL A 944 26.50 -25.94 9.69
CA VAL A 944 26.30 -24.76 8.84
C VAL A 944 26.05 -25.19 7.38
N LYS A 945 26.85 -26.13 6.85
CA LYS A 945 26.61 -26.68 5.50
C LYS A 945 25.26 -27.39 5.37
N ASN A 946 24.82 -28.10 6.41
CA ASN A 946 23.52 -28.75 6.43
C ASN A 946 22.37 -27.74 6.53
N LEU A 947 22.54 -26.69 7.33
CA LEU A 947 21.59 -25.59 7.43
C LEU A 947 21.40 -24.92 6.06
N GLU A 948 22.49 -24.59 5.35
CA GLU A 948 22.41 -23.99 4.00
C GLU A 948 21.60 -24.80 2.99
N LYS A 949 21.62 -26.13 3.12
CA LYS A 949 20.82 -27.05 2.29
C LYS A 949 19.35 -27.11 2.71
N GLN A 950 19.04 -26.89 3.99
CA GLN A 950 17.67 -26.88 4.51
C GLN A 950 16.93 -25.58 4.19
N LEU A 951 17.66 -24.47 3.99
CA LEU A 951 17.09 -23.17 3.62
C LEU A 951 16.64 -23.20 2.15
N ILE A 952 15.39 -23.61 1.91
CA ILE A 952 14.78 -23.77 0.58
C ILE A 952 13.66 -22.75 0.37
N VAL A 953 13.73 -21.97 -0.71
CA VAL A 953 12.71 -21.02 -1.16
C VAL A 953 12.08 -21.53 -2.47
N VAL A 954 12.91 -21.72 -3.50
CA VAL A 954 12.58 -22.32 -4.79
C VAL A 954 12.78 -23.83 -4.68
N ARG A 955 11.70 -24.59 -4.88
CA ARG A 955 11.72 -26.05 -4.86
C ARG A 955 11.92 -26.59 -6.28
N GLY A 956 12.97 -27.40 -6.48
CA GLY A 956 13.22 -28.09 -7.74
C GLY A 956 14.58 -28.76 -7.77
N THR A 957 14.74 -29.78 -8.61
CA THR A 957 16.01 -30.51 -8.81
C THR A 957 16.65 -30.23 -10.17
N ASP A 958 15.96 -29.49 -11.04
CA ASP A 958 16.47 -29.06 -12.32
C ASP A 958 17.52 -27.95 -12.14
N ARG A 959 18.43 -27.85 -13.12
CA ARG A 959 19.56 -26.91 -13.07
C ARG A 959 19.13 -25.46 -12.83
N ILE A 960 18.00 -25.05 -13.40
CA ILE A 960 17.50 -23.67 -13.29
C ILE A 960 16.98 -23.40 -11.88
N SER A 961 16.19 -24.31 -11.32
CA SER A 961 15.69 -24.17 -9.95
C SER A 961 16.81 -24.16 -8.91
N VAL A 962 17.86 -24.96 -9.10
CA VAL A 962 19.03 -24.96 -8.20
C VAL A 962 19.75 -23.61 -8.25
N GLU A 963 20.00 -23.08 -9.45
CA GLU A 963 20.62 -21.76 -9.63
C GLU A 963 19.75 -20.63 -9.05
N ALA A 964 18.44 -20.68 -9.28
CA ALA A 964 17.50 -19.72 -8.71
C ALA A 964 17.46 -19.78 -7.18
N GLN A 965 17.51 -20.98 -6.61
CA GLN A 965 17.54 -21.19 -5.15
C GLN A 965 18.84 -20.63 -4.52
N ASP A 966 19.97 -20.90 -5.17
CA ASP A 966 21.26 -20.40 -4.72
C ASP A 966 21.31 -18.88 -4.73
N ASN A 967 20.76 -18.25 -5.77
CA ASN A 967 20.68 -16.79 -5.88
C ASN A 967 19.71 -16.19 -4.85
N ALA A 968 18.51 -16.77 -4.66
CA ALA A 968 17.50 -16.24 -3.73
C ALA A 968 17.98 -16.23 -2.27
N THR A 969 18.86 -17.18 -1.89
CA THR A 969 19.36 -17.30 -0.51
C THR A 969 20.78 -16.82 -0.31
N LEU A 970 21.44 -16.33 -1.37
CA LEU A 970 22.87 -15.99 -1.38
C LEU A 970 23.26 -15.03 -0.24
N LEU A 971 22.55 -13.91 -0.13
CA LEU A 971 22.85 -12.87 0.87
C LEU A 971 22.65 -13.37 2.30
N PHE A 972 21.62 -14.19 2.54
CA PHE A 972 21.35 -14.77 3.85
C PHE A 972 22.38 -15.85 4.22
N ARG A 973 22.82 -16.67 3.27
CA ARG A 973 23.93 -17.63 3.46
C ARG A 973 25.24 -16.92 3.84
N MET A 974 25.55 -15.80 3.18
CA MET A 974 26.72 -14.98 3.55
C MET A 974 26.64 -14.43 4.98
N LEU A 975 25.44 -14.01 5.41
CA LEU A 975 25.21 -13.61 6.81
C LEU A 975 25.43 -14.78 7.77
N ILE A 976 24.87 -15.96 7.48
CA ILE A 976 25.03 -17.17 8.31
C ILE A 976 26.51 -17.52 8.45
N ARG A 977 27.24 -17.65 7.33
CA ARG A 977 28.69 -17.98 7.36
C ARG A 977 29.49 -16.95 8.15
N SER A 978 29.23 -15.67 7.92
CA SER A 978 29.96 -14.61 8.63
C SER A 978 29.63 -14.52 10.12
N THR A 979 28.46 -15.00 10.56
CA THR A 979 28.05 -14.96 11.98
C THR A 979 28.40 -16.25 12.71
N LEU A 980 28.17 -17.41 12.11
CA LEU A 980 28.44 -18.74 12.66
C LEU A 980 29.81 -19.30 12.27
N ALA A 981 30.77 -18.44 11.90
CA ALA A 981 32.14 -18.85 11.63
C ALA A 981 32.77 -19.51 12.86
N VAL A 982 33.58 -20.55 12.66
CA VAL A 982 34.15 -21.39 13.74
C VAL A 982 34.78 -20.55 14.85
N ARG A 983 35.66 -19.60 14.48
CA ARG A 983 36.33 -18.72 15.45
C ARG A 983 35.35 -17.91 16.29
N ARG A 984 34.28 -17.40 15.69
CA ARG A 984 33.30 -16.57 16.39
C ARG A 984 32.45 -17.37 17.36
N VAL A 985 32.00 -18.54 16.93
CA VAL A 985 31.18 -19.44 17.76
C VAL A 985 31.93 -19.84 19.03
N ILE A 986 33.22 -20.19 18.89
CA ILE A 986 34.06 -20.64 20.00
C ILE A 986 34.59 -19.45 20.83
N GLU A 987 35.24 -18.45 20.20
CA GLU A 987 35.95 -17.38 20.94
C GLU A 987 35.09 -16.16 21.28
N GLU A 988 34.04 -15.82 20.52
CA GLU A 988 33.18 -14.66 20.82
C GLU A 988 31.94 -15.10 21.60
N PHE A 989 31.28 -16.15 21.12
CA PHE A 989 30.02 -16.60 21.68
C PHE A 989 30.17 -17.66 22.77
N HIS A 990 31.25 -18.45 22.75
CA HIS A 990 31.50 -19.55 23.70
C HIS A 990 30.33 -20.54 23.76
N LEU A 991 29.66 -20.80 22.63
CA LEU A 991 28.48 -21.68 22.62
C LEU A 991 28.87 -23.12 22.99
N THR A 992 27.99 -23.80 23.71
CA THR A 992 28.07 -25.24 23.91
C THR A 992 27.45 -26.00 22.74
N ARG A 993 27.65 -27.31 22.66
CA ARG A 993 27.01 -28.17 21.64
C ARG A 993 25.50 -28.02 21.61
N GLU A 994 24.84 -28.17 22.76
CA GLU A 994 23.38 -28.03 22.86
C GLU A 994 22.90 -26.63 22.47
N ALA A 995 23.63 -25.59 22.89
CA ALA A 995 23.28 -24.21 22.56
C ALA A 995 23.41 -23.91 21.07
N PHE A 996 24.44 -24.45 20.42
CA PHE A 996 24.66 -24.29 18.99
C PHE A 996 23.60 -25.02 18.17
N ASP A 997 23.27 -26.27 18.52
CA ASP A 997 22.25 -27.06 17.83
C ASP A 997 20.88 -26.40 17.91
N TRP A 998 20.55 -25.82 19.06
CA TRP A 998 19.33 -25.03 19.23
C TRP A 998 19.30 -23.79 18.33
N VAL A 999 20.41 -23.04 18.22
CA VAL A 999 20.51 -21.86 17.34
C VAL A 999 20.31 -22.26 15.88
N VAL A 1000 20.97 -23.33 15.42
CA VAL A 1000 20.83 -23.83 14.05
C VAL A 1000 19.38 -24.25 13.77
N GLY A 1001 18.75 -24.98 14.71
CA GLY A 1001 17.36 -25.40 14.61
C GLY A 1001 16.38 -24.22 14.53
N GLU A 1002 16.55 -23.19 15.37
CA GLU A 1002 15.71 -21.99 15.33
C GLU A 1002 15.90 -21.17 14.05
N ILE A 1003 17.14 -21.06 13.54
CA ILE A 1003 17.36 -20.36 12.26
C ILE A 1003 16.59 -21.05 11.13
N GLY A 1004 16.66 -22.39 11.05
CA GLY A 1004 15.94 -23.16 10.04
C GLY A 1004 14.42 -23.03 10.17
N SER A 1005 13.89 -23.16 11.38
CA SER A 1005 12.46 -23.01 11.66
C SER A 1005 11.94 -21.61 11.32
N ARG A 1006 12.62 -20.56 11.79
CA ARG A 1006 12.18 -19.17 11.58
C ARG A 1006 12.30 -18.71 10.15
N PHE A 1007 13.33 -19.17 9.44
CA PHE A 1007 13.44 -18.92 8.01
C PHE A 1007 12.26 -19.52 7.23
N ALA A 1008 11.85 -20.75 7.54
CA ALA A 1008 10.69 -21.36 6.89
C ALA A 1008 9.38 -20.60 7.14
N HIS A 1009 9.21 -20.02 8.34
CA HIS A 1009 8.07 -19.15 8.67
C HIS A 1009 8.10 -17.79 7.97
N ALA A 1010 9.29 -17.31 7.57
CA ALA A 1010 9.46 -16.02 6.91
C ALA A 1010 9.16 -16.06 5.40
N ILE A 1011 9.02 -17.24 4.81
CA ILE A 1011 8.70 -17.40 3.38
C ILE A 1011 7.30 -16.85 3.09
N VAL A 1012 7.16 -16.14 1.98
CA VAL A 1012 5.87 -15.59 1.56
C VAL A 1012 4.84 -16.70 1.31
N ASN A 1013 3.60 -16.47 1.73
CA ASN A 1013 2.53 -17.44 1.51
C ASN A 1013 1.98 -17.33 0.07
N PRO A 1014 1.86 -18.45 -0.67
CA PRO A 1014 1.15 -18.46 -1.94
C PRO A 1014 -0.30 -17.97 -1.77
N GLY A 1015 -0.78 -17.20 -2.74
CA GLY A 1015 -2.10 -16.56 -2.65
C GLY A 1015 -2.04 -15.12 -2.15
N GLU A 1016 -0.89 -14.64 -1.67
CA GLU A 1016 -0.75 -13.26 -1.22
C GLU A 1016 -0.90 -12.26 -2.38
N MET A 1017 -1.76 -11.26 -2.18
CA MET A 1017 -2.09 -10.21 -3.15
C MET A 1017 -1.02 -9.11 -3.15
N VAL A 1018 0.22 -9.48 -3.42
CA VAL A 1018 1.41 -8.64 -3.31
C VAL A 1018 1.33 -7.36 -4.15
N GLY A 1019 0.63 -7.37 -5.28
CA GLY A 1019 0.44 -6.16 -6.08
C GLY A 1019 -0.40 -5.10 -5.37
N THR A 1020 -1.45 -5.51 -4.66
CA THR A 1020 -2.28 -4.59 -3.87
C THR A 1020 -1.54 -4.07 -2.64
N VAL A 1021 -0.75 -4.92 -1.96
CA VAL A 1021 0.07 -4.54 -0.81
C VAL A 1021 1.15 -3.54 -1.25
N ALA A 1022 1.83 -3.79 -2.37
CA ALA A 1022 2.83 -2.87 -2.93
C ALA A 1022 2.20 -1.53 -3.32
N ALA A 1023 1.05 -1.55 -4.00
CA ALA A 1023 0.33 -0.34 -4.42
C ALA A 1023 -0.16 0.54 -3.25
N GLN A 1024 -0.43 -0.05 -2.08
CA GLN A 1024 -0.81 0.68 -0.86
C GLN A 1024 0.38 1.15 -0.03
N SER A 1025 1.54 0.50 -0.22
CA SER A 1025 2.78 0.78 0.50
C SER A 1025 3.56 1.94 -0.11
N ILE A 1026 3.43 2.12 -1.43
CA ILE A 1026 3.91 3.26 -2.23
C ILE A 1026 2.92 4.42 -2.10
#